data_AF-A0A1G9KIT1-F1
#
_entry.id   AF-A0A1G9KIT1-F1
#
_cell.length_a   1.000
_cell.length_b   1.000
_cell.length_c   1.000
_cell.angle_alpha   90.00
_cell.angle_beta   90.00
_cell.angle_gamma   90.00
#
_symmetry.space_group_name_H-M   'P 1'
#
loop_
_entity.id
_entity.type
_entity.pdbx_description
1 polymer ?
#
loop_
_entity_poly.entity_id
_entity_poly.type
_entity_poly.pdbx_seq_one_letter_code
_entity_poly.pdbx_strand_id
1 'polypeptide(L)'
;MRNKYFLWLITGTLVIASLLMGMGPFPPASAAGGSNLTLGKSITASSHSQIYSEGNVQDSNQATYWESSNNIFPQWLQVDLGAVTSMEQIVLKLPAGWEARTQTLSVQGSTDGMAFTTLAGSADYKFSPSVQNNSVTISFNAADTRYVRLSFTANTVWPAAQLAEFEIYGTSGTSPTATPTAVPTSTPTATATPTATATATATATVAPTATATSTATPVPGNNIATGKSITASSSTQSYVAAYANDNSTSTYWEGNGHPSTLTLDLGSNYNISSIVLKLNPAAEWSTRTQTIQVLGHNQSSSTFSNLVTAQSYTFNPSTGNSVTLPVAATVKRLHLNITSNSGAPSGQIAEFQVFGSPAPNPDLTVTGMTWSPASPAENSAITLNAVVKNSGNAASGPTTVNFYLGGELAGSAPAGELAAGQSVTVSLNAGTYKAASYALSAKVDESNTVIEQNESNNSYTNPSNLVVTPVASSDLIGIVSWTPVTPVAGNTLGFTVNLKNQGSIASASGAHGITVVLKNSAGSTIQTFSGSYGGVIAPGASVNVAIPGTWTAGDGSYTVTATVAADANELPAKQANNINTSNLVVYAQRGASVPYSRYDTDDAVRGGAAALKTAPDFDQAQIASEASGQRYIALPANGSYAQWTVRQGQGGAGVTMRFTMPDAADGMGLNGSLDAYVNGVKVKTIALTSYYSWQYFSGDHPGDAPGAGRPLFRFDEVHWKLDTPLQAGDTIRIQKNNGDNLEYGVDFLEIEPVPAVITRPVNSVSVTDHGAVANDGQDDLAAFNAAVTAAVSSGKTLYIPAGTFNLSSMWQIGSANSKINNFTVTGAGFWHTNLQFTNPNAAGGGISLRITGKLDFSHVYMNSNLRSRHNQNAIYKGFMDNFGNNSIIHDVWVEHFECGMWVGDYAHTPAIYASGLVVENSRIRNNLADGINFSQGTSNSIVRNSNVRNNGDDGLAVWPSNTFGAPDGVNNTFSYNTIENNWRAGGIAIFGGSGHKADHNYIIDTVGGSGIRLNTTFPGAHFNNNTGILFSDTTIINSGTSQDLYNGERGAIDLEASTDPIKNVTFTSIDLINTQRDAIQFGYGGGFSNIVFNNITIDGTGLDGVTTSRFSGAHKGAAIYTYTGNGAATFNNLTTSNIAYPDLYFIQNGFGLTIQ
;
A
#
# COMPACT_ATOMS: atom_id res chain seq x y z
N MET A 1 9.82 59.47 -39.12
CA MET A 1 8.42 59.02 -39.34
C MET A 1 8.37 57.54 -38.94
N ARG A 2 8.04 57.25 -37.69
CA ARG A 2 6.69 56.95 -37.18
C ARG A 2 6.15 55.64 -37.77
N ASN A 3 6.11 54.59 -36.93
CA ASN A 3 4.91 54.20 -36.17
C ASN A 3 3.75 53.84 -37.08
N LYS A 4 3.38 52.54 -37.12
CA LYS A 4 2.01 52.14 -37.45
C LYS A 4 1.57 50.71 -37.09
N TYR A 5 2.43 49.84 -36.53
CA TYR A 5 1.98 48.46 -36.21
C TYR A 5 2.09 48.03 -34.73
N PHE A 6 2.75 48.81 -33.85
CA PHE A 6 2.73 48.53 -32.41
C PHE A 6 1.50 49.11 -31.68
N LEU A 7 0.66 49.89 -32.38
CA LEU A 7 -0.49 50.59 -31.81
C LEU A 7 -1.81 49.79 -31.88
N TRP A 8 -1.86 48.66 -32.59
CA TRP A 8 -3.07 47.83 -32.69
C TRP A 8 -3.14 46.70 -31.65
N LEU A 9 -2.03 46.37 -30.98
CA LEU A 9 -2.01 45.38 -29.88
C LEU A 9 -2.34 45.97 -28.50
N ILE A 10 -2.38 47.30 -28.37
CA ILE A 10 -2.66 47.99 -27.09
C ILE A 10 -4.13 48.47 -27.02
N THR A 11 -4.84 48.57 -28.15
CA THR A 11 -6.24 49.02 -28.17
C THR A 11 -7.28 47.89 -28.08
N GLY A 12 -6.89 46.64 -28.38
CA GLY A 12 -7.76 45.46 -28.18
C GLY A 12 -7.90 45.05 -26.71
N THR A 13 -6.89 45.34 -25.89
CA THR A 13 -6.86 44.98 -24.47
C THR A 13 -7.61 45.99 -23.58
N LEU A 14 -7.96 47.17 -24.10
CA LEU A 14 -8.61 48.24 -23.33
C LEU A 14 -10.15 48.31 -23.48
N VAL A 15 -10.75 47.53 -24.39
CA VAL A 15 -12.22 47.53 -24.61
C VAL A 15 -12.92 46.31 -23.97
N ILE A 16 -12.18 45.26 -23.58
CA ILE A 16 -12.72 44.18 -22.73
C ILE A 16 -12.66 44.55 -21.24
N ALA A 17 -11.85 45.56 -20.85
CA ALA A 17 -11.84 46.11 -19.49
C ALA A 17 -13.02 47.05 -19.18
N SER A 18 -13.80 47.46 -20.19
CA SER A 18 -14.93 48.39 -20.02
C SER A 18 -16.30 47.70 -19.89
N LEU A 19 -16.36 46.37 -20.01
CA LEU A 19 -17.58 45.57 -19.91
C LEU A 19 -17.70 44.80 -18.58
N LEU A 20 -16.96 45.22 -17.54
CA LEU A 20 -17.08 44.74 -16.16
C LEU A 20 -17.40 45.87 -15.15
N MET A 21 -17.65 47.09 -15.61
CA MET A 21 -18.09 48.22 -14.77
C MET A 21 -19.61 48.21 -14.51
N GLY A 22 -20.14 47.05 -14.16
CA GLY A 22 -21.55 46.83 -13.76
C GLY A 22 -21.71 46.11 -12.42
N MET A 23 -20.62 45.74 -11.76
CA MET A 23 -20.64 45.23 -10.40
C MET A 23 -19.93 46.27 -9.54
N GLY A 24 -20.67 46.86 -8.60
CA GLY A 24 -20.12 47.82 -7.64
C GLY A 24 -18.92 47.25 -6.88
N PRO A 25 -18.19 48.07 -6.11
CA PRO A 25 -17.10 47.57 -5.28
C PRO A 25 -17.60 46.35 -4.50
N PHE A 26 -16.99 45.19 -4.75
CA PHE A 26 -17.11 44.07 -3.82
C PHE A 26 -16.75 44.66 -2.45
N PRO A 27 -17.58 44.43 -1.42
CA PRO A 27 -17.23 44.88 -0.08
C PRO A 27 -15.81 44.37 0.22
N PRO A 28 -14.96 45.15 0.90
CA PRO A 28 -13.74 44.58 1.45
C PRO A 28 -14.15 43.29 2.15
N ALA A 29 -13.49 42.18 1.82
CA ALA A 29 -13.62 40.97 2.62
C ALA A 29 -13.27 41.39 4.05
N SER A 30 -14.30 41.52 4.88
CA SER A 30 -14.12 41.66 6.31
C SER A 30 -13.34 40.43 6.73
N ALA A 31 -12.21 40.61 7.41
CA ALA A 31 -11.69 39.54 8.25
C ALA A 31 -12.88 39.00 9.04
N ALA A 32 -13.10 37.68 8.99
CA ALA A 32 -14.11 37.05 9.82
C ALA A 32 -13.72 37.36 11.28
N GLY A 33 -14.47 38.27 11.91
CA GLY A 33 -14.19 38.86 13.22
C GLY A 33 -14.47 37.90 14.37
N GLY A 34 -14.08 36.64 14.25
CA GLY A 34 -14.12 35.64 15.31
C GLY A 34 -12.80 35.61 16.08
N SER A 35 -12.84 35.21 17.36
CA SER A 35 -11.63 34.91 18.13
C SER A 35 -10.92 33.69 17.54
N ASN A 36 -9.59 33.73 17.41
CA ASN A 36 -8.77 32.56 17.08
C ASN A 36 -9.08 31.41 18.06
N LEU A 37 -9.64 30.32 17.53
CA LEU A 37 -10.13 29.18 18.29
C LEU A 37 -9.00 28.28 18.80
N THR A 38 -7.78 28.45 18.30
CA THR A 38 -6.59 27.67 18.72
C THR A 38 -6.03 28.12 20.07
N LEU A 39 -6.26 29.37 20.49
CA LEU A 39 -5.63 29.90 21.70
C LEU A 39 -6.02 29.11 22.95
N GLY A 40 -5.01 28.60 23.67
CA GLY A 40 -5.18 27.82 24.89
C GLY A 40 -5.74 26.42 24.66
N LYS A 41 -5.69 25.90 23.43
CA LYS A 41 -6.10 24.53 23.10
C LYS A 41 -4.95 23.54 23.29
N SER A 42 -5.27 22.26 23.21
CA SER A 42 -4.26 21.23 23.21
C SER A 42 -3.73 21.05 21.79
N ILE A 43 -2.42 21.15 21.63
CA ILE A 43 -1.73 20.89 20.37
C ILE A 43 -0.94 19.60 20.53
N THR A 44 -1.03 18.71 19.54
CA THR A 44 -0.15 17.54 19.42
C THR A 44 0.50 17.53 18.05
N ALA A 45 1.66 16.87 17.93
CA ALA A 45 2.36 16.70 16.66
C ALA A 45 2.89 15.26 16.53
N SER A 46 3.20 14.85 15.30
CA SER A 46 3.88 13.58 15.03
C SER A 46 5.26 13.51 15.68
N SER A 47 5.98 14.63 15.71
CA SER A 47 7.26 14.78 16.39
C SER A 47 7.61 16.27 16.54
N HIS A 48 8.64 16.56 17.31
CA HIS A 48 9.32 17.84 17.26
C HIS A 48 10.84 17.66 17.36
N SER A 49 11.58 18.65 16.88
CA SER A 49 13.04 18.73 16.96
C SER A 49 13.45 19.75 18.01
N GLN A 50 14.39 19.36 18.89
CA GLN A 50 14.98 20.23 19.90
C GLN A 50 13.91 20.92 20.79
N ILE A 51 13.93 22.26 20.85
CA ILE A 51 13.03 23.09 21.66
C ILE A 51 11.82 23.61 20.89
N TYR A 52 11.70 23.28 19.60
CA TYR A 52 10.67 23.78 18.69
C TYR A 52 9.39 22.95 18.81
N SER A 53 8.80 22.94 20.00
CA SER A 53 7.64 22.11 20.33
C SER A 53 6.35 22.64 19.70
N GLU A 54 5.37 21.74 19.60
CA GLU A 54 4.05 22.00 19.02
C GLU A 54 3.28 23.11 19.73
N GLY A 55 3.59 23.39 21.01
CA GLY A 55 2.96 24.47 21.76
C GLY A 55 3.26 25.88 21.22
N ASN A 56 4.31 26.03 20.42
CA ASN A 56 4.69 27.33 19.84
C ASN A 56 3.67 27.84 18.81
N VAL A 57 2.82 26.98 18.23
CA VAL A 57 1.88 27.41 17.18
C VAL A 57 0.61 28.08 17.68
N GLN A 58 0.48 28.25 19.01
CA GLN A 58 -0.72 28.80 19.65
C GLN A 58 -0.42 29.91 20.65
N ASP A 59 0.83 30.38 20.72
CA ASP A 59 1.28 31.34 21.72
C ASP A 59 1.08 32.81 21.27
N SER A 60 0.52 33.04 20.08
CA SER A 60 0.35 34.36 19.45
C SER A 60 1.67 35.11 19.25
N ASN A 61 2.79 34.41 19.22
CA ASN A 61 4.12 34.92 18.97
C ASN A 61 4.72 34.30 17.70
N GLN A 62 4.52 34.99 16.58
CA GLN A 62 5.10 34.60 15.29
C GLN A 62 6.66 34.50 15.28
N ALA A 63 7.37 34.89 16.35
CA ALA A 63 8.81 34.68 16.45
C ALA A 63 9.22 33.28 16.95
N THR A 64 8.30 32.52 17.56
CA THR A 64 8.50 31.11 17.94
C THR A 64 7.95 30.20 16.82
N TYR A 65 8.37 28.94 16.80
CA TYR A 65 7.86 27.99 15.82
C TYR A 65 7.97 26.55 16.31
N TRP A 66 7.05 25.72 15.84
CA TRP A 66 7.18 24.26 15.86
C TRP A 66 8.02 23.81 14.67
N GLU A 67 8.90 22.83 14.90
CA GLU A 67 9.66 22.13 13.87
C GLU A 67 9.58 20.64 14.13
N SER A 68 9.16 19.87 13.13
CA SER A 68 9.15 18.41 13.20
C SER A 68 10.57 17.81 13.15
N SER A 69 10.69 16.51 13.40
CA SER A 69 11.95 15.79 13.12
C SER A 69 12.38 15.94 11.65
N ASN A 70 13.68 16.14 11.42
CA ASN A 70 14.24 16.38 10.10
C ASN A 70 14.26 15.12 9.23
N ASN A 71 13.91 15.25 7.95
CA ASN A 71 13.89 14.24 6.89
C ASN A 71 12.86 13.11 7.08
N ILE A 72 11.78 13.35 7.83
CA ILE A 72 10.76 12.33 8.15
C ILE A 72 9.36 12.81 7.70
N PHE A 73 9.21 13.43 6.53
CA PHE A 73 7.88 13.73 6.00
C PHE A 73 7.13 12.42 5.64
N PRO A 74 5.80 12.34 5.78
CA PRO A 74 4.91 13.40 6.26
C PRO A 74 4.99 13.63 7.77
N GLN A 75 4.82 14.87 8.18
CA GLN A 75 4.72 15.27 9.58
C GLN A 75 3.37 15.96 9.78
N TRP A 76 2.76 15.77 10.94
CA TRP A 76 1.46 16.33 11.24
C TRP A 76 1.47 17.16 12.52
N LEU A 77 0.60 18.15 12.55
CA LEU A 77 0.33 19.04 13.69
C LEU A 77 -1.19 19.14 13.85
N GLN A 78 -1.69 18.96 15.07
CA GLN A 78 -3.12 18.84 15.36
C GLN A 78 -3.55 19.72 16.53
N VAL A 79 -4.70 20.36 16.39
CA VAL A 79 -5.39 21.11 17.45
C VAL A 79 -6.62 20.32 17.90
N ASP A 80 -6.81 20.12 19.21
CA ASP A 80 -8.10 19.74 19.80
C ASP A 80 -8.83 21.01 20.28
N LEU A 81 -9.90 21.40 19.58
CA LEU A 81 -10.75 22.54 19.93
C LEU A 81 -11.52 22.33 21.24
N GLY A 82 -11.53 21.13 21.80
CA GLY A 82 -12.16 20.76 23.07
C GLY A 82 -13.65 20.44 22.96
N ALA A 83 -14.31 20.91 21.90
CA ALA A 83 -15.68 20.58 21.52
C ALA A 83 -15.84 20.69 20.00
N VAL A 84 -16.85 20.00 19.46
CA VAL A 84 -17.21 20.13 18.04
C VAL A 84 -17.60 21.58 17.76
N THR A 85 -16.85 22.23 16.87
CA THR A 85 -16.98 23.65 16.52
C THR A 85 -16.99 23.79 15.01
N SER A 86 -17.90 24.61 14.50
CA SER A 86 -18.00 24.90 13.07
C SER A 86 -16.89 25.88 12.64
N MET A 87 -16.09 25.51 11.65
CA MET A 87 -14.98 26.31 11.13
C MET A 87 -14.92 26.32 9.60
N GLU A 88 -14.45 27.42 9.03
CA GLU A 88 -14.40 27.62 7.57
C GLU A 88 -13.06 28.21 7.08
N GLN A 89 -12.16 28.54 8.01
CA GLN A 89 -10.91 29.20 7.69
C GLN A 89 -9.81 28.86 8.70
N ILE A 90 -8.59 28.72 8.19
CA ILE A 90 -7.37 28.72 8.99
C ILE A 90 -6.38 29.74 8.45
N VAL A 91 -5.54 30.28 9.33
CA VAL A 91 -4.41 31.13 8.99
C VAL A 91 -3.14 30.49 9.53
N LEU A 92 -2.21 30.21 8.63
CA LEU A 92 -0.92 29.62 8.92
C LEU A 92 0.16 30.70 8.80
N LYS A 93 1.10 30.73 9.73
CA LYS A 93 2.19 31.71 9.71
C LYS A 93 3.54 31.03 9.88
N LEU A 94 4.57 31.60 9.26
CA LEU A 94 5.97 31.35 9.55
C LEU A 94 6.59 32.59 10.19
N PRO A 95 7.77 32.49 10.82
CA PRO A 95 8.41 33.67 11.39
C PRO A 95 8.58 34.80 10.39
N ALA A 96 8.21 36.01 10.78
CA ALA A 96 8.05 37.15 9.86
C ALA A 96 9.32 37.46 9.05
N GLY A 97 10.50 37.23 9.64
CA GLY A 97 11.80 37.46 9.00
C GLY A 97 12.38 36.28 8.21
N TRP A 98 11.72 35.12 8.19
CA TRP A 98 12.22 33.93 7.48
C TRP A 98 12.12 34.05 5.98
N GLU A 99 13.09 33.51 5.25
CA GLU A 99 13.09 33.48 3.80
C GLU A 99 11.84 32.83 3.21
N ALA A 100 11.47 33.30 2.02
CA ALA A 100 10.30 32.78 1.30
C ALA A 100 10.49 31.29 1.00
N ARG A 101 9.45 30.51 1.30
CA ARG A 101 9.45 29.04 1.10
C ARG A 101 8.06 28.54 0.75
N THR A 102 8.00 27.36 0.16
CA THR A 102 6.74 26.64 -0.04
C THR A 102 6.70 25.46 0.91
N GLN A 103 5.58 25.31 1.61
CA GLN A 103 5.27 24.07 2.34
C GLN A 103 4.06 23.41 1.70
N THR A 104 4.18 22.12 1.40
CA THR A 104 3.10 21.31 0.83
C THR A 104 2.36 20.66 1.98
N LEU A 105 1.06 20.95 2.14
CA LEU A 105 0.26 20.38 3.22
C LEU A 105 -1.22 20.23 2.85
N SER A 106 -1.92 19.37 3.59
CA SER A 106 -3.39 19.27 3.58
C SER A 106 -3.99 19.68 4.93
N VAL A 107 -5.27 20.08 4.93
CA VAL A 107 -6.05 20.39 6.15
C VAL A 107 -7.12 19.32 6.34
N GLN A 108 -7.16 18.71 7.52
CA GLN A 108 -8.05 17.61 7.86
C GLN A 108 -8.85 17.92 9.12
N GLY A 109 -10.07 17.41 9.20
CA GLY A 109 -11.01 17.62 10.30
C GLY A 109 -11.61 16.31 10.79
N SER A 110 -11.79 16.18 12.10
CA SER A 110 -12.42 15.03 12.74
C SER A 110 -13.25 15.46 13.95
N THR A 111 -14.35 14.76 14.24
CA THR A 111 -15.14 14.94 15.47
C THR A 111 -14.67 14.04 16.62
N ASP A 112 -13.94 12.95 16.31
CA ASP A 112 -13.57 11.90 17.26
C ASP A 112 -12.05 11.69 17.42
N GLY A 113 -11.24 12.32 16.58
CA GLY A 113 -9.78 12.24 16.61
C GLY A 113 -9.21 10.96 16.01
N MET A 114 -10.06 10.09 15.47
CA MET A 114 -9.71 8.78 14.91
C MET A 114 -9.95 8.75 13.39
N ALA A 115 -11.12 9.23 12.93
CA ALA A 115 -11.46 9.31 11.51
C ALA A 115 -11.36 10.76 11.02
N PHE A 116 -10.44 11.03 10.09
CA PHE A 116 -10.24 12.36 9.52
C PHE A 116 -10.84 12.47 8.12
N THR A 117 -11.49 13.60 7.87
CA THR A 117 -11.97 14.00 6.55
C THR A 117 -11.14 15.18 6.04
N THR A 118 -10.88 15.22 4.73
CA THR A 118 -10.12 16.30 4.13
C THR A 118 -10.99 17.55 3.99
N LEU A 119 -10.61 18.63 4.69
CA LEU A 119 -11.24 19.94 4.58
C LEU A 119 -10.65 20.76 3.43
N ALA A 120 -9.33 20.65 3.25
CA ALA A 120 -8.61 21.17 2.09
C ALA A 120 -7.54 20.15 1.65
N GLY A 121 -7.54 19.81 0.36
CA GLY A 121 -6.59 18.85 -0.22
C GLY A 121 -5.14 19.30 -0.12
N SER A 122 -4.20 18.37 -0.35
CA SER A 122 -2.77 18.70 -0.35
C SER A 122 -2.45 19.72 -1.44
N ALA A 123 -1.83 20.82 -1.07
CA ALA A 123 -1.43 21.88 -1.99
C ALA A 123 -0.15 22.58 -1.52
N ASP A 124 0.51 23.24 -2.47
CA ASP A 124 1.68 24.06 -2.23
C ASP A 124 1.28 25.44 -1.71
N TYR A 125 1.65 25.74 -0.46
CA TYR A 125 1.40 27.04 0.15
C TYR A 125 2.69 27.83 0.26
N LYS A 126 2.74 28.95 -0.48
CA LYS A 126 3.90 29.83 -0.52
C LYS A 126 3.85 30.85 0.61
N PHE A 127 4.78 30.71 1.54
CA PHE A 127 5.07 31.67 2.59
C PHE A 127 6.12 32.66 2.09
N SER A 128 5.85 33.96 2.21
CA SER A 128 6.78 35.01 1.82
C SER A 128 6.69 36.21 2.77
N PRO A 129 7.81 36.74 3.29
CA PRO A 129 7.82 37.94 4.14
C PRO A 129 7.14 39.16 3.52
N SER A 130 7.17 39.28 2.19
CA SER A 130 6.56 40.39 1.46
C SER A 130 5.03 40.26 1.29
N VAL A 131 4.44 39.12 1.67
CA VAL A 131 3.01 38.84 1.57
C VAL A 131 2.44 38.56 2.95
N GLN A 132 1.55 39.45 3.41
CA GLN A 132 0.81 39.31 4.68
C GLN A 132 1.67 38.94 5.90
N ASN A 133 2.92 39.44 5.97
CA ASN A 133 3.85 39.14 7.05
C ASN A 133 4.20 37.64 7.18
N ASN A 134 4.48 36.96 6.06
CA ASN A 134 4.82 35.53 6.03
C ASN A 134 3.66 34.61 6.48
N SER A 135 2.44 34.94 6.06
CA SER A 135 1.24 34.16 6.36
C SER A 135 0.52 33.65 5.11
N VAL A 136 -0.25 32.58 5.28
CA VAL A 136 -1.14 32.01 4.29
C VAL A 136 -2.51 31.80 4.94
N THR A 137 -3.56 32.23 4.25
CA THR A 137 -4.95 31.96 4.65
C THR A 137 -5.53 30.85 3.77
N ILE A 138 -6.13 29.84 4.39
CA ILE A 138 -6.76 28.70 3.71
C ILE A 138 -8.23 28.68 4.12
N SER A 139 -9.11 28.80 3.13
CA SER A 139 -10.56 28.75 3.33
C SER A 139 -11.14 27.50 2.66
N PHE A 140 -12.17 26.92 3.28
CA PHE A 140 -12.87 25.73 2.82
C PHE A 140 -14.34 25.81 3.24
N ASN A 141 -15.17 24.88 2.74
CA ASN A 141 -16.58 24.81 3.15
C ASN A 141 -16.67 24.56 4.66
N ALA A 142 -17.56 25.29 5.34
CA ALA A 142 -17.76 25.15 6.78
C ALA A 142 -17.96 23.68 7.20
N ALA A 143 -17.21 23.26 8.21
CA ALA A 143 -17.25 21.90 8.74
C ALA A 143 -17.25 21.90 10.27
N ASP A 144 -18.07 21.03 10.85
CA ASP A 144 -18.12 20.80 12.29
C ASP A 144 -17.03 19.82 12.68
N THR A 145 -16.02 20.31 13.39
CA THR A 145 -14.84 19.52 13.76
C THR A 145 -14.44 19.79 15.20
N ARG A 146 -13.84 18.79 15.86
CA ARG A 146 -13.18 18.96 17.16
C ARG A 146 -11.66 18.94 17.00
N TYR A 147 -11.15 18.06 16.14
CA TYR A 147 -9.73 17.92 15.86
C TYR A 147 -9.43 18.45 14.46
N VAL A 148 -8.47 19.36 14.37
CA VAL A 148 -8.01 19.94 13.11
C VAL A 148 -6.55 19.59 12.93
N ARG A 149 -6.20 18.87 11.86
CA ARG A 149 -4.85 18.37 11.59
C ARG A 149 -4.31 18.93 10.29
N LEU A 150 -3.11 19.50 10.35
CA LEU A 150 -2.28 19.78 9.19
C LEU A 150 -1.38 18.57 8.95
N SER A 151 -1.30 18.12 7.70
CA SER A 151 -0.36 17.08 7.29
C SER A 151 0.56 17.64 6.23
N PHE A 152 1.82 17.87 6.61
CA PHE A 152 2.88 18.44 5.79
C PHE A 152 3.65 17.32 5.09
N THR A 153 3.87 17.43 3.77
CA THR A 153 4.60 16.44 2.97
C THR A 153 5.90 16.99 2.37
N ALA A 154 6.08 18.32 2.33
CA ALA A 154 7.32 18.93 1.87
C ALA A 154 7.51 20.35 2.41
N ASN A 155 8.77 20.80 2.46
CA ASN A 155 9.18 22.18 2.72
C ASN A 155 10.43 22.47 1.87
N THR A 156 10.39 23.52 1.05
CA THR A 156 11.44 23.77 0.05
C THR A 156 12.76 24.30 0.61
N VAL A 157 12.80 24.73 1.87
CA VAL A 157 13.98 25.40 2.45
C VAL A 157 14.57 24.66 3.65
N TRP A 158 13.79 23.86 4.35
CA TRP A 158 14.27 23.06 5.49
C TRP A 158 13.66 21.65 5.44
N PRO A 159 14.39 20.59 5.82
CA PRO A 159 13.90 19.21 5.72
C PRO A 159 12.91 18.85 6.85
N ALA A 160 12.12 19.78 7.35
CA ALA A 160 11.10 19.55 8.38
C ALA A 160 9.87 20.42 8.15
N ALA A 161 8.72 19.99 8.64
CA ALA A 161 7.54 20.82 8.73
C ALA A 161 7.80 21.90 9.78
N GLN A 162 7.52 23.15 9.44
CA GLN A 162 7.74 24.28 10.33
C GLN A 162 6.52 25.18 10.37
N LEU A 163 6.12 25.65 11.55
CA LEU A 163 4.99 26.55 11.66
C LEU A 163 5.13 27.45 12.89
N ALA A 164 4.88 28.76 12.73
CA ALA A 164 4.90 29.73 13.82
C ALA A 164 3.52 29.95 14.43
N GLU A 165 2.45 29.99 13.64
CA GLU A 165 1.08 30.09 14.16
C GLU A 165 0.14 29.19 13.38
N PHE A 166 -0.77 28.54 14.09
CA PHE A 166 -1.90 27.81 13.55
C PHE A 166 -3.20 28.42 14.06
N GLU A 167 -3.75 29.39 13.35
CA GLU A 167 -4.98 30.08 13.75
C GLU A 167 -6.20 29.43 13.10
N ILE A 168 -7.25 29.15 13.88
CA ILE A 168 -8.50 28.56 13.41
C ILE A 168 -9.65 29.53 13.64
N TYR A 169 -10.49 29.74 12.63
CA TYR A 169 -11.61 30.70 12.69
C TYR A 169 -12.94 30.02 12.38
N GLY A 170 -13.91 30.28 13.25
CA GLY A 170 -15.28 29.75 13.19
C GLY A 170 -16.21 30.49 12.24
N THR A 171 -17.33 29.88 11.88
CA THR A 171 -18.39 30.51 11.07
C THR A 171 -19.10 31.62 11.85
N SER A 172 -19.25 32.79 11.27
CA SER A 172 -19.97 33.92 11.90
C SER A 172 -21.48 33.81 11.65
N GLY A 173 -22.19 32.96 12.42
CA GLY A 173 -23.66 32.92 12.37
C GLY A 173 -24.35 31.75 13.10
N THR A 174 -25.08 32.09 14.18
CA THR A 174 -26.15 31.33 14.88
C THR A 174 -25.89 29.89 15.32
N SER A 175 -25.72 29.73 16.64
CA SER A 175 -25.78 28.47 17.40
C SER A 175 -27.08 27.69 17.13
N PRO A 176 -27.04 26.36 16.91
CA PRO A 176 -28.24 25.54 16.81
C PRO A 176 -28.91 25.39 18.19
N THR A 177 -30.17 25.82 18.26
CA THR A 177 -31.09 25.68 19.40
C THR A 177 -31.27 24.23 19.82
N ALA A 178 -31.08 23.93 21.11
CA ALA A 178 -31.36 22.62 21.69
C ALA A 178 -32.87 22.31 21.72
N THR A 179 -33.26 21.16 21.17
CA THR A 179 -34.61 20.59 21.25
C THR A 179 -34.86 20.02 22.66
N PRO A 180 -35.97 20.37 23.35
CA PRO A 180 -36.21 19.96 24.73
C PRO A 180 -36.88 18.58 24.81
N THR A 181 -36.36 17.69 25.68
CA THR A 181 -37.06 16.45 26.05
C THR A 181 -37.10 16.25 27.57
N ALA A 182 -38.34 16.26 28.07
CA ALA A 182 -38.94 15.74 29.30
C ALA A 182 -38.17 15.72 30.65
N VAL A 183 -38.71 16.52 31.57
CA VAL A 183 -38.49 16.53 33.02
C VAL A 183 -39.09 15.27 33.69
N PRO A 184 -38.36 14.57 34.57
CA PRO A 184 -38.94 13.82 35.66
C PRO A 184 -38.99 14.67 36.94
N THR A 185 -40.17 14.65 37.54
CA THR A 185 -40.64 15.39 38.70
C THR A 185 -39.79 15.21 39.96
N SER A 186 -39.59 16.29 40.72
CA SER A 186 -38.91 16.31 42.03
C SER A 186 -39.76 15.70 43.15
N THR A 187 -39.18 14.78 43.93
CA THR A 187 -39.71 14.37 45.25
C THR A 187 -38.98 15.16 46.35
N PRO A 188 -39.68 15.73 47.36
CA PRO A 188 -39.13 16.76 48.26
C PRO A 188 -38.67 16.21 49.61
N THR A 189 -37.52 16.68 50.11
CA THR A 189 -37.08 16.54 51.52
C THR A 189 -35.94 17.54 51.79
N ALA A 190 -35.76 18.21 52.93
CA ALA A 190 -36.62 18.74 54.00
C ALA A 190 -35.88 19.94 54.61
N THR A 191 -36.63 20.91 55.13
CA THR A 191 -36.12 22.11 55.80
C THR A 191 -35.46 21.78 57.15
N ALA A 192 -34.44 22.58 57.49
CA ALA A 192 -33.61 22.51 58.68
C ALA A 192 -34.38 22.61 60.02
N THR A 193 -33.79 22.04 61.08
CA THR A 193 -34.09 22.37 62.48
C THR A 193 -32.78 22.33 63.30
N PRO A 194 -32.55 23.28 64.24
CA PRO A 194 -31.26 23.54 64.89
C PRO A 194 -31.12 22.83 66.24
N THR A 195 -30.05 23.19 66.99
CA THR A 195 -29.70 22.96 68.43
C THR A 195 -28.44 22.05 68.56
N ALA A 196 -27.42 22.29 69.39
CA ALA A 196 -27.34 22.99 70.67
C ALA A 196 -26.01 23.77 70.88
N THR A 197 -26.13 24.87 71.61
CA THR A 197 -25.05 25.60 72.28
C THR A 197 -24.45 24.77 73.43
N ALA A 198 -23.14 24.86 73.62
CA ALA A 198 -22.48 24.56 74.90
C ALA A 198 -21.52 25.69 75.30
N THR A 199 -21.42 25.85 76.62
CA THR A 199 -21.08 27.03 77.42
C THR A 199 -19.61 27.47 77.41
N ALA A 200 -19.40 28.74 77.70
CA ALA A 200 -18.14 29.46 77.83
C ALA A 200 -17.27 29.04 79.03
N THR A 201 -15.96 29.23 78.94
CA THR A 201 -15.08 29.42 80.11
C THR A 201 -13.90 30.36 79.81
N ALA A 202 -13.85 31.40 80.66
CA ALA A 202 -12.76 32.26 81.13
C ALA A 202 -11.69 32.86 80.19
N THR A 203 -11.73 34.19 80.18
CA THR A 203 -10.73 35.20 79.84
C THR A 203 -9.32 34.94 80.38
N ALA A 204 -8.31 35.31 79.60
CA ALA A 204 -7.01 35.75 80.15
C ALA A 204 -6.53 37.04 79.46
N THR A 205 -5.95 37.85 80.32
CA THR A 205 -5.51 39.24 80.26
C THR A 205 -4.47 39.56 79.18
N VAL A 206 -4.50 40.82 78.72
CA VAL A 206 -3.47 41.46 77.90
C VAL A 206 -2.16 41.59 78.68
N ALA A 207 -1.03 41.23 78.06
CA ALA A 207 0.32 41.59 78.49
C ALA A 207 1.06 42.29 77.33
N PRO A 208 1.96 43.24 77.63
CA PRO A 208 2.41 44.27 76.69
C PRO A 208 3.52 43.80 75.73
N THR A 209 3.62 44.54 74.63
CA THR A 209 4.60 44.50 73.55
C THR A 209 6.02 44.06 73.95
N ALA A 210 6.54 43.05 73.24
CA ALA A 210 7.97 42.74 73.17
C ALA A 210 8.53 43.13 71.80
N THR A 211 9.64 43.85 71.83
CA THR A 211 10.47 44.27 70.69
C THR A 211 10.99 43.09 69.88
N ALA A 212 11.17 43.32 68.58
CA ALA A 212 11.64 42.38 67.56
C ALA A 212 12.79 41.48 68.04
N THR A 213 12.59 40.17 67.89
CA THR A 213 13.64 39.14 68.00
C THR A 213 13.78 38.48 66.64
N SER A 214 15.02 38.37 66.16
CA SER A 214 15.40 37.75 64.89
C SER A 214 14.94 36.29 64.81
N THR A 215 14.11 35.97 63.81
CA THR A 215 13.77 34.59 63.46
C THR A 215 14.97 33.88 62.86
N ALA A 216 15.24 32.67 63.36
CA ALA A 216 16.32 31.81 62.91
C ALA A 216 16.17 31.41 61.44
N THR A 217 17.32 31.35 60.74
CA THR A 217 17.47 30.83 59.38
C THR A 217 16.97 29.38 59.32
N PRO A 218 16.03 29.02 58.42
CA PRO A 218 15.68 27.62 58.16
C PRO A 218 16.89 26.89 57.58
N VAL A 219 17.14 25.66 58.04
CA VAL A 219 18.11 24.74 57.42
C VAL A 219 17.72 24.55 55.94
N PRO A 220 18.66 24.62 54.97
CA PRO A 220 18.30 24.41 53.56
C PRO A 220 17.79 22.99 53.37
N GLY A 221 16.53 22.84 52.96
CA GLY A 221 16.06 21.58 52.38
C GLY A 221 16.75 21.31 51.03
N ASN A 222 16.36 20.25 50.33
CA ASN A 222 16.82 20.04 48.96
C ASN A 222 16.21 21.10 48.02
N ASN A 223 16.98 21.58 47.04
CA ASN A 223 16.47 22.44 45.97
C ASN A 223 15.46 21.64 45.13
N ILE A 224 14.17 22.01 45.18
CA ILE A 224 13.09 21.30 44.46
C ILE A 224 12.91 21.79 43.02
N ALA A 225 13.63 22.83 42.61
CA ALA A 225 13.56 23.37 41.26
C ALA A 225 14.41 22.58 40.25
N THR A 226 15.39 21.80 40.73
CA THR A 226 16.37 21.13 39.87
C THR A 226 15.69 20.20 38.87
N GLY A 227 15.96 20.40 37.57
CA GLY A 227 15.43 19.57 36.47
C GLY A 227 13.92 19.70 36.22
N LYS A 228 13.22 20.60 36.93
CA LYS A 228 11.82 20.92 36.67
C LYS A 228 11.65 21.74 35.39
N SER A 229 10.45 21.72 34.82
CA SER A 229 10.17 22.53 33.62
C SER A 229 10.30 24.01 33.95
N ILE A 230 11.11 24.73 33.16
CA ILE A 230 11.32 26.17 33.31
C ILE A 230 11.29 26.82 31.93
N THR A 231 10.57 27.92 31.81
CA THR A 231 10.40 28.69 30.56
C THR A 231 10.76 30.14 30.80
N ALA A 232 11.23 30.85 29.78
CA ALA A 232 11.55 32.27 29.88
C ALA A 232 10.74 33.10 28.89
N SER A 233 10.55 34.39 29.16
CA SER A 233 9.97 35.33 28.16
C SER A 233 10.84 35.46 26.91
N SER A 234 12.15 35.29 27.08
CA SER A 234 13.16 35.36 26.03
C SER A 234 14.47 34.78 26.53
N SER A 235 15.40 34.47 25.61
CA SER A 235 16.79 34.16 25.92
C SER A 235 17.68 34.86 24.90
N THR A 236 18.93 35.18 25.27
CA THR A 236 19.95 35.65 24.33
C THR A 236 21.02 34.58 24.13
N GLN A 237 21.48 34.43 22.88
CA GLN A 237 22.48 33.41 22.51
C GLN A 237 22.09 32.01 23.03
N SER A 238 23.05 31.27 23.60
CA SER A 238 22.84 29.95 24.20
C SER A 238 22.44 29.99 25.67
N TYR A 239 22.18 31.16 26.28
CA TYR A 239 21.87 31.32 27.71
C TYR A 239 20.38 31.05 28.00
N VAL A 240 19.99 29.79 27.87
CA VAL A 240 18.59 29.33 27.91
C VAL A 240 18.04 29.17 29.33
N ALA A 241 16.70 29.15 29.45
CA ALA A 241 15.99 29.07 30.73
C ALA A 241 16.40 27.86 31.60
N ALA A 242 16.67 26.71 30.98
CA ALA A 242 17.08 25.47 31.68
C ALA A 242 18.39 25.62 32.46
N TYR A 243 19.25 26.57 32.09
CA TYR A 243 20.46 26.87 32.85
C TYR A 243 20.19 27.60 34.16
N ALA A 244 18.96 28.06 34.41
CA ALA A 244 18.60 28.62 35.71
C ALA A 244 18.15 27.55 36.72
N ASN A 245 18.10 26.26 36.38
CA ASN A 245 17.74 25.21 37.34
C ASN A 245 18.45 23.86 37.08
N ASP A 246 19.63 23.91 36.49
CA ASP A 246 20.49 22.75 36.25
C ASP A 246 21.40 22.43 37.44
N ASN A 247 21.30 23.21 38.53
CA ASN A 247 22.11 23.11 39.73
C ASN A 247 23.58 23.45 39.50
N SER A 248 23.86 24.32 38.52
CA SER A 248 25.20 24.74 38.12
C SER A 248 25.31 26.26 38.03
N THR A 249 26.13 26.88 38.88
CA THR A 249 26.36 28.34 38.82
C THR A 249 27.36 28.77 37.74
N SER A 250 27.92 27.83 36.95
CA SER A 250 28.82 28.14 35.83
C SER A 250 28.07 28.40 34.53
N THR A 251 26.82 27.95 34.44
CA THR A 251 25.84 28.20 33.38
C THR A 251 24.85 29.26 33.87
N TYR A 252 24.14 29.92 32.96
CA TYR A 252 23.11 30.89 33.33
C TYR A 252 22.11 31.14 32.20
N TRP A 253 20.90 31.54 32.60
CA TRP A 253 19.93 32.15 31.70
C TRP A 253 20.16 33.66 31.62
N GLU A 254 20.01 34.22 30.42
CA GLU A 254 19.97 35.66 30.17
C GLU A 254 18.83 36.00 29.22
N GLY A 255 17.95 36.92 29.63
CA GLY A 255 16.84 37.40 28.79
C GLY A 255 17.29 38.27 27.61
N ASN A 256 16.34 38.72 26.80
CA ASN A 256 16.58 39.68 25.71
C ASN A 256 15.68 40.91 25.89
N GLY A 257 16.12 41.85 26.73
CA GLY A 257 15.39 43.07 27.11
C GLY A 257 14.73 43.03 28.49
N HIS A 258 14.04 44.12 28.85
CA HIS A 258 13.27 44.26 30.09
C HIS A 258 11.80 44.62 29.81
N PRO A 259 10.83 44.11 30.59
CA PRO A 259 11.01 43.05 31.59
C PRO A 259 11.37 41.70 30.95
N SER A 260 12.17 40.92 31.66
CA SER A 260 12.48 39.53 31.31
C SER A 260 12.00 38.62 32.42
N THR A 261 11.34 37.51 32.06
CA THR A 261 10.69 36.64 33.04
C THR A 261 11.18 35.19 32.97
N LEU A 262 11.17 34.48 34.10
CA LEU A 262 11.39 33.03 34.20
C LEU A 262 10.22 32.38 34.94
N THR A 263 9.55 31.41 34.32
CA THR A 263 8.46 30.63 34.91
C THR A 263 8.90 29.21 35.17
N LEU A 264 8.93 28.81 36.43
CA LEU A 264 9.24 27.45 36.90
C LEU A 264 7.92 26.72 37.23
N ASP A 265 7.74 25.51 36.68
CA ASP A 265 6.61 24.60 37.00
C ASP A 265 7.11 23.41 37.82
N LEU A 266 6.67 23.33 39.07
CA LEU A 266 7.03 22.25 40.00
C LEU A 266 6.27 20.94 39.72
N GLY A 267 5.27 20.97 38.83
CA GLY A 267 4.40 19.85 38.44
C GLY A 267 3.12 19.79 39.29
N SER A 268 3.27 19.88 40.62
CA SER A 268 2.17 19.89 41.58
C SER A 268 2.40 20.94 42.67
N ASN A 269 1.46 21.13 43.60
CA ASN A 269 1.64 22.07 44.70
C ASN A 269 2.81 21.67 45.62
N TYR A 270 3.64 22.66 45.95
CA TYR A 270 4.62 22.62 47.03
C TYR A 270 4.35 23.76 48.01
N ASN A 271 4.53 23.47 49.29
CA ASN A 271 4.62 24.48 50.34
C ASN A 271 6.07 24.97 50.40
N ILE A 272 6.35 26.12 49.80
CA ILE A 272 7.69 26.70 49.74
C ILE A 272 7.97 27.56 50.98
N SER A 273 9.23 27.64 51.38
CA SER A 273 9.73 28.43 52.51
C SER A 273 10.76 29.48 52.10
N SER A 274 11.48 29.26 51.01
CA SER A 274 12.40 30.24 50.45
C SER A 274 12.71 30.00 48.97
N ILE A 275 13.14 31.07 48.32
CA ILE A 275 13.72 31.08 46.99
C ILE A 275 15.14 31.61 47.12
N VAL A 276 16.12 30.99 46.45
CA VAL A 276 17.49 31.49 46.36
C VAL A 276 17.82 31.72 44.90
N LEU A 277 18.14 32.97 44.57
CA LEU A 277 18.56 33.37 43.24
C LEU A 277 20.07 33.57 43.24
N LYS A 278 20.76 33.02 42.24
CA LYS A 278 22.22 33.21 42.09
C LYS A 278 22.59 33.71 40.71
N LEU A 279 23.72 34.39 40.64
CA LEU A 279 24.50 34.65 39.43
C LEU A 279 25.82 33.88 39.49
N ASN A 280 26.55 33.82 38.38
CA ASN A 280 27.85 33.17 38.33
C ASN A 280 28.82 33.84 39.34
N PRO A 281 29.49 33.08 40.22
CA PRO A 281 30.35 33.63 41.27
C PRO A 281 31.74 34.09 40.78
N ALA A 282 32.08 33.86 39.50
CA ALA A 282 33.37 34.27 38.94
C ALA A 282 33.61 35.78 39.09
N ALA A 283 34.87 36.17 39.34
CA ALA A 283 35.23 37.57 39.62
C ALA A 283 34.95 38.54 38.44
N GLU A 284 34.81 38.02 37.21
CA GLU A 284 34.39 38.77 36.03
C GLU A 284 32.93 39.26 36.11
N TRP A 285 32.11 38.67 36.98
CA TRP A 285 30.74 39.12 37.26
C TRP A 285 30.73 40.22 38.32
N SER A 286 31.07 41.45 37.96
CA SER A 286 31.08 42.58 38.92
C SER A 286 29.77 42.74 39.71
N THR A 287 29.86 43.31 40.92
CA THR A 287 28.70 43.64 41.76
C THR A 287 27.63 44.37 40.94
N ARG A 288 26.39 43.88 40.99
CA ARG A 288 25.27 44.43 40.23
C ARG A 288 23.96 44.33 40.99
N THR A 289 22.95 45.06 40.54
CA THR A 289 21.62 45.08 41.12
C THR A 289 20.60 44.64 40.08
N GLN A 290 19.68 43.76 40.45
CA GLN A 290 18.51 43.42 39.63
C GLN A 290 17.21 43.73 40.37
N THR A 291 16.23 44.33 39.68
CA THR A 291 14.89 44.56 40.25
C THR A 291 14.00 43.39 39.91
N ILE A 292 13.66 42.60 40.94
CA ILE A 292 12.99 41.29 40.80
C ILE A 292 11.66 41.32 41.56
N GLN A 293 10.61 40.87 40.90
CA GLN A 293 9.34 40.50 41.49
C GLN A 293 9.17 38.98 41.43
N VAL A 294 8.63 38.37 42.49
CA VAL A 294 8.26 36.95 42.48
C VAL A 294 6.75 36.84 42.50
N LEU A 295 6.21 36.20 41.47
CA LEU A 295 4.81 35.82 41.37
C LEU A 295 4.68 34.30 41.52
N GLY A 296 3.51 33.83 41.89
CA GLY A 296 3.21 32.40 41.89
C GLY A 296 1.72 32.11 41.98
N HIS A 297 1.36 30.88 41.64
CA HIS A 297 0.02 30.36 41.81
C HIS A 297 0.05 28.88 42.18
N ASN A 298 -1.00 28.42 42.86
CA ASN A 298 -1.19 27.01 43.19
C ASN A 298 -1.80 26.25 41.99
N GLN A 299 -1.93 24.93 42.12
CA GLN A 299 -2.44 24.04 41.06
C GLN A 299 -3.93 24.21 40.75
N SER A 300 -4.69 24.97 41.55
CA SER A 300 -6.12 25.22 41.34
C SER A 300 -6.41 26.54 40.62
N SER A 301 -5.37 27.24 40.15
CA SER A 301 -5.46 28.49 39.42
C SER A 301 -4.37 28.54 38.36
N SER A 302 -4.56 29.35 37.33
CA SER A 302 -3.51 29.74 36.37
C SER A 302 -3.10 31.21 36.52
N THR A 303 -3.75 31.95 37.43
CA THR A 303 -3.52 33.38 37.62
C THR A 303 -2.39 33.61 38.61
N PHE A 304 -1.30 34.23 38.15
CA PHE A 304 -0.17 34.60 38.99
C PHE A 304 -0.54 35.67 40.00
N SER A 305 -0.26 35.39 41.27
CA SER A 305 -0.42 36.34 42.39
C SER A 305 0.94 36.83 42.86
N ASN A 306 0.99 38.06 43.39
CA ASN A 306 2.24 38.63 43.89
C ASN A 306 2.66 37.97 45.22
N LEU A 307 3.81 37.28 45.21
CA LEU A 307 4.40 36.67 46.41
C LEU A 307 5.48 37.56 47.03
N VAL A 308 6.30 38.20 46.19
CA VAL A 308 7.30 39.19 46.59
C VAL A 308 7.15 40.39 45.67
N THR A 309 6.85 41.55 46.24
CA THR A 309 6.75 42.82 45.49
C THR A 309 8.08 43.19 44.85
N ALA A 310 8.03 43.79 43.66
CA ALA A 310 9.21 44.21 42.92
C ALA A 310 10.15 45.06 43.78
N GLN A 311 11.40 44.63 43.93
CA GLN A 311 12.45 45.40 44.62
C GLN A 311 13.83 45.06 44.06
N SER A 312 14.80 45.97 44.25
CA SER A 312 16.17 45.80 43.79
C SER A 312 17.00 44.97 44.76
N TYR A 313 17.64 43.92 44.25
CA TYR A 313 18.55 43.05 44.99
C TYR A 313 19.98 43.18 44.48
N THR A 314 20.93 43.30 45.41
CA THR A 314 22.36 43.37 45.09
C THR A 314 22.97 41.98 45.05
N PHE A 315 23.54 41.62 43.91
CA PHE A 315 24.37 40.44 43.72
C PHE A 315 25.85 40.86 43.82
N ASN A 316 26.54 40.35 44.83
CA ASN A 316 27.95 40.68 45.08
C ASN A 316 28.83 39.41 45.02
N PRO A 317 29.89 39.37 44.18
CA PRO A 317 30.81 38.23 44.13
C PRO A 317 31.42 37.87 45.48
N SER A 318 31.68 38.86 46.36
CA SER A 318 32.24 38.61 47.69
C SER A 318 31.31 37.81 48.61
N THR A 319 30.01 37.79 48.31
CA THR A 319 28.99 37.00 49.00
C THR A 319 28.46 35.85 48.13
N GLY A 320 29.22 35.46 47.09
CA GLY A 320 28.89 34.34 46.20
C GLY A 320 27.80 34.65 45.18
N ASN A 321 27.52 35.93 44.89
CA ASN A 321 26.51 36.35 43.92
C ASN A 321 25.13 35.70 44.16
N SER A 322 24.72 35.64 45.43
CA SER A 322 23.50 34.94 45.86
C SER A 322 22.59 35.87 46.66
N VAL A 323 21.27 35.73 46.43
CA VAL A 323 20.22 36.45 47.13
C VAL A 323 19.17 35.44 47.61
N THR A 324 18.83 35.50 48.89
CA THR A 324 17.80 34.64 49.48
C THR A 324 16.54 35.45 49.75
N LEU A 325 15.41 34.93 49.28
CA LEU A 325 14.07 35.49 49.39
C LEU A 325 13.24 34.58 50.31
N PRO A 326 12.96 34.97 51.56
CA PRO A 326 12.02 34.24 52.41
C PRO A 326 10.61 34.37 51.82
N VAL A 327 10.02 33.25 51.40
CA VAL A 327 8.69 33.22 50.77
C VAL A 327 7.94 32.00 51.28
N ALA A 328 6.85 32.22 52.00
CA ALA A 328 5.94 31.17 52.46
C ALA A 328 4.67 31.17 51.60
N ALA A 329 4.53 30.18 50.71
CA ALA A 329 3.37 30.05 49.83
C ALA A 329 3.16 28.60 49.38
N THR A 330 1.92 28.25 49.03
CA THR A 330 1.63 27.01 48.30
C THR A 330 1.61 27.33 46.80
N VAL A 331 2.53 26.76 46.05
CA VAL A 331 2.71 27.07 44.62
C VAL A 331 2.91 25.80 43.80
N LYS A 332 2.30 25.78 42.62
CA LYS A 332 2.67 24.87 41.53
C LYS A 332 3.65 25.57 40.59
N ARG A 333 3.37 26.84 40.26
CA ARG A 333 4.22 27.65 39.39
C ARG A 333 4.73 28.88 40.11
N LEU A 334 5.99 29.19 39.85
CA LEU A 334 6.65 30.43 40.27
C LEU A 334 7.09 31.19 39.03
N HIS A 335 7.01 32.51 39.08
CA HIS A 335 7.36 33.39 37.98
C HIS A 335 8.18 34.56 38.49
N LEU A 336 9.44 34.64 38.06
CA LEU A 336 10.28 35.81 38.26
C LEU A 336 9.98 36.83 37.17
N ASN A 337 9.76 38.07 37.57
CA ASN A 337 9.66 39.20 36.66
C ASN A 337 10.79 40.20 36.98
N ILE A 338 11.77 40.29 36.07
CA ILE A 338 12.98 41.10 36.25
C ILE A 338 12.90 42.33 35.34
N THR A 339 12.84 43.51 35.95
CA THR A 339 12.57 44.79 35.25
C THR A 339 13.80 45.67 35.06
N SER A 340 14.91 45.37 35.73
CA SER A 340 16.19 46.07 35.54
C SER A 340 17.37 45.19 35.94
N ASN A 341 18.52 45.35 35.28
CA ASN A 341 19.82 44.79 35.66
C ASN A 341 20.92 45.84 35.43
N SER A 342 21.77 46.14 36.42
CA SER A 342 22.84 47.13 36.27
C SER A 342 24.14 46.60 35.66
N GLY A 343 24.27 45.27 35.51
CA GLY A 343 25.47 44.62 34.99
C GLY A 343 25.32 43.98 33.61
N ALA A 344 24.11 43.99 33.02
CA ALA A 344 23.80 43.39 31.72
C ALA A 344 22.52 44.04 31.14
N PRO A 345 22.26 43.94 29.82
CA PRO A 345 21.10 44.59 29.19
C PRO A 345 19.74 43.94 29.52
N SER A 346 19.72 42.80 30.23
CA SER A 346 18.52 42.03 30.55
C SER A 346 18.67 41.28 31.88
N GLY A 347 17.61 40.61 32.34
CA GLY A 347 17.66 39.79 33.54
C GLY A 347 18.56 38.57 33.35
N GLN A 348 19.35 38.25 34.38
CA GLN A 348 20.24 37.08 34.38
C GLN A 348 19.97 36.26 35.64
N ILE A 349 19.95 34.93 35.51
CA ILE A 349 19.85 33.99 36.64
C ILE A 349 20.69 32.76 36.31
N ALA A 350 21.71 32.49 37.12
CA ALA A 350 22.47 31.26 37.09
C ALA A 350 21.73 30.13 37.81
N GLU A 351 21.05 30.44 38.92
CA GLU A 351 20.26 29.45 39.64
C GLU A 351 19.00 30.08 40.26
N PHE A 352 17.85 29.50 39.98
CA PHE A 352 16.54 29.76 40.56
C PHE A 352 16.17 28.59 41.46
N GLN A 353 16.74 28.59 42.66
CA GLN A 353 16.56 27.52 43.63
C GLN A 353 15.30 27.78 44.45
N VAL A 354 14.55 26.72 44.71
CA VAL A 354 13.32 26.78 45.51
C VAL A 354 13.44 25.73 46.62
N PHE A 355 13.05 26.10 47.83
CA PHE A 355 13.10 25.22 48.99
C PHE A 355 11.71 25.11 49.60
N GLY A 356 11.26 23.89 49.86
CA GLY A 356 9.92 23.60 50.34
C GLY A 356 9.68 22.09 50.50
N SER A 357 8.44 21.73 50.82
CA SER A 357 7.98 20.34 50.85
C SER A 357 6.77 20.14 49.94
N PRO A 358 6.56 18.93 49.38
CA PRO A 358 5.35 18.63 48.62
C PRO A 358 4.10 18.95 49.44
N ALA A 359 3.10 19.56 48.81
CA ALA A 359 1.78 19.72 49.42
C ALA A 359 0.96 18.42 49.26
N PRO A 360 -0.11 18.22 50.05
CA PRO A 360 -0.98 17.06 49.91
C PRO A 360 -1.57 16.95 48.49
N ASN A 361 -1.39 15.79 47.84
CA ASN A 361 -2.00 15.42 46.56
C ASN A 361 -2.41 13.94 46.54
N PRO A 362 -3.38 13.54 45.71
CA PRO A 362 -3.71 12.13 45.44
C PRO A 362 -2.56 11.37 44.79
N ASP A 363 -2.61 10.03 44.85
CA ASP A 363 -1.71 9.09 44.13
C ASP A 363 -2.50 7.79 43.89
N LEU A 364 -3.18 7.73 42.75
CA LEU A 364 -4.01 6.64 42.29
C LEU A 364 -3.17 5.51 41.71
N THR A 365 -3.44 4.30 42.17
CA THR A 365 -2.72 3.10 41.73
C THR A 365 -3.69 1.98 41.50
N VAL A 366 -3.49 1.19 40.44
CA VAL A 366 -4.17 -0.09 40.29
C VAL A 366 -3.34 -1.15 41.02
N THR A 367 -3.88 -1.68 42.11
CA THR A 367 -3.16 -2.59 43.02
C THR A 367 -3.43 -4.07 42.73
N GLY A 368 -4.45 -4.36 41.92
CA GLY A 368 -4.79 -5.72 41.55
C GLY A 368 -5.97 -5.79 40.60
N MET A 369 -6.11 -6.92 39.93
CA MET A 369 -7.23 -7.20 39.05
C MET A 369 -7.74 -8.63 39.23
N THR A 370 -9.04 -8.81 39.04
CA THR A 370 -9.69 -10.13 39.00
C THR A 370 -10.73 -10.17 37.89
N TRP A 371 -11.21 -11.35 37.56
CA TRP A 371 -12.32 -11.54 36.64
C TRP A 371 -13.32 -12.56 37.18
N SER A 372 -14.55 -12.49 36.72
CA SER A 372 -15.61 -13.45 37.02
C SER A 372 -16.41 -13.78 35.75
N PRO A 373 -16.78 -15.06 35.53
CA PRO A 373 -16.44 -16.24 36.34
C PRO A 373 -14.95 -16.60 36.25
N ALA A 374 -14.42 -17.35 37.23
CA ALA A 374 -12.99 -17.69 37.29
C ALA A 374 -12.48 -18.50 36.09
N SER A 375 -13.36 -19.35 35.54
CA SER A 375 -13.13 -20.15 34.33
C SER A 375 -14.24 -19.86 33.30
N PRO A 376 -14.20 -18.73 32.60
CA PRO A 376 -15.22 -18.37 31.63
C PRO A 376 -15.15 -19.27 30.39
N ALA A 377 -16.30 -19.63 29.86
CA ALA A 377 -16.42 -20.21 28.52
C ALA A 377 -16.89 -19.16 27.51
N GLU A 378 -16.85 -19.46 26.20
CA GLU A 378 -17.19 -18.49 25.14
C GLU A 378 -18.58 -17.82 25.27
N ASN A 379 -19.52 -18.48 25.95
CA ASN A 379 -20.86 -17.97 26.20
C ASN A 379 -21.03 -17.28 27.58
N SER A 380 -19.95 -17.17 28.35
CA SER A 380 -19.95 -16.54 29.68
C SER A 380 -19.70 -15.05 29.53
N ALA A 381 -20.61 -14.21 30.06
CA ALA A 381 -20.32 -12.80 30.23
C ALA A 381 -19.23 -12.61 31.28
N ILE A 382 -18.17 -11.89 30.93
CA ILE A 382 -16.98 -11.69 31.75
C ILE A 382 -17.07 -10.33 32.42
N THR A 383 -16.99 -10.32 33.75
CA THR A 383 -16.81 -9.08 34.53
C THR A 383 -15.35 -8.95 34.92
N LEU A 384 -14.70 -7.86 34.51
CA LEU A 384 -13.35 -7.48 34.91
C LEU A 384 -13.44 -6.54 36.12
N ASN A 385 -12.55 -6.73 37.09
CA ASN A 385 -12.46 -5.89 38.27
C ASN A 385 -11.04 -5.36 38.44
N ALA A 386 -10.89 -4.09 38.76
CA ALA A 386 -9.63 -3.45 39.12
C ALA A 386 -9.76 -2.81 40.50
N VAL A 387 -8.78 -3.04 41.37
CA VAL A 387 -8.71 -2.39 42.69
C VAL A 387 -7.88 -1.13 42.57
N VAL A 388 -8.55 0.01 42.56
CA VAL A 388 -7.92 1.33 42.55
C VAL A 388 -7.71 1.78 43.98
N LYS A 389 -6.50 2.24 44.31
CA LYS A 389 -6.14 2.79 45.62
C LYS A 389 -5.60 4.20 45.46
N ASN A 390 -6.08 5.13 46.28
CA ASN A 390 -5.41 6.41 46.47
C ASN A 390 -4.36 6.25 47.60
N SER A 391 -3.10 6.06 47.24
CA SER A 391 -1.95 5.97 48.13
C SER A 391 -1.42 7.34 48.57
N GLY A 392 -2.01 8.42 48.05
CA GLY A 392 -1.58 9.80 48.32
C GLY A 392 -2.17 10.35 49.61
N ASN A 393 -1.78 11.59 49.92
CA ASN A 393 -2.11 12.25 51.19
C ASN A 393 -3.26 13.26 51.07
N ALA A 394 -3.93 13.33 49.90
CA ALA A 394 -5.14 14.11 49.68
C ALA A 394 -6.22 13.28 48.97
N ALA A 395 -7.47 13.70 49.03
CA ALA A 395 -8.57 13.05 48.34
C ALA A 395 -8.49 13.28 46.82
N SER A 396 -8.72 12.23 46.03
CA SER A 396 -8.88 12.30 44.58
C SER A 396 -10.31 12.66 44.21
N GLY A 397 -10.47 13.50 43.19
CA GLY A 397 -11.72 13.64 42.47
C GLY A 397 -12.09 12.36 41.71
N PRO A 398 -13.30 12.28 41.12
CA PRO A 398 -13.69 11.15 40.29
C PRO A 398 -12.84 11.09 39.00
N THR A 399 -12.53 9.88 38.55
CA THR A 399 -11.78 9.59 37.32
C THR A 399 -12.29 8.31 36.65
N THR A 400 -11.55 7.74 35.69
CA THR A 400 -11.91 6.55 34.91
C THR A 400 -10.84 5.46 35.03
N VAL A 401 -11.27 4.20 34.98
CA VAL A 401 -10.40 3.04 34.80
C VAL A 401 -10.65 2.43 33.43
N ASN A 402 -9.61 2.33 32.61
CA ASN A 402 -9.62 1.63 31.32
C ASN A 402 -9.14 0.19 31.51
N PHE A 403 -9.87 -0.78 30.94
CA PHE A 403 -9.55 -2.20 30.98
C PHE A 403 -9.13 -2.68 29.60
N TYR A 404 -8.10 -3.53 29.54
CA TYR A 404 -7.53 -4.05 28.31
C TYR A 404 -7.44 -5.58 28.32
N LEU A 405 -7.79 -6.21 27.20
CA LEU A 405 -7.67 -7.65 26.97
C LEU A 405 -6.89 -7.90 25.68
N GLY A 406 -5.73 -8.57 25.79
CA GLY A 406 -4.87 -8.86 24.65
C GLY A 406 -4.22 -7.60 24.03
N GLY A 407 -4.17 -6.49 24.76
CA GLY A 407 -3.68 -5.18 24.27
C GLY A 407 -4.78 -4.26 23.74
N GLU A 408 -5.99 -4.78 23.49
CA GLU A 408 -7.14 -4.02 23.01
C GLU A 408 -7.99 -3.48 24.17
N LEU A 409 -8.58 -2.28 24.01
CA LEU A 409 -9.46 -1.67 25.01
C LEU A 409 -10.77 -2.47 25.10
N ALA A 410 -10.97 -3.17 26.22
CA ALA A 410 -12.18 -3.93 26.51
C ALA A 410 -13.33 -3.00 26.95
N GLY A 411 -13.01 -1.83 27.50
CA GLY A 411 -13.94 -0.80 27.91
C GLY A 411 -13.44 0.00 29.13
N SER A 412 -14.28 0.91 29.61
CA SER A 412 -13.93 1.83 30.69
C SER A 412 -15.04 1.88 31.74
N ALA A 413 -14.67 2.12 32.99
CA ALA A 413 -15.63 2.27 34.09
C ALA A 413 -15.21 3.41 35.04
N PRO A 414 -16.17 4.16 35.62
CA PRO A 414 -15.86 5.29 36.48
C PRO A 414 -15.30 4.84 37.83
N ALA A 415 -14.28 5.53 38.31
CA ALA A 415 -13.83 5.53 39.70
C ALA A 415 -14.35 6.80 40.38
N GLY A 416 -15.16 6.65 41.43
CA GLY A 416 -15.64 7.79 42.21
C GLY A 416 -14.52 8.50 42.99
N GLU A 417 -14.89 9.52 43.76
CA GLU A 417 -13.97 10.17 44.68
C GLU A 417 -13.33 9.18 45.67
N LEU A 418 -12.03 9.32 45.89
CA LEU A 418 -11.25 8.43 46.75
C LEU A 418 -10.49 9.25 47.78
N ALA A 419 -10.87 9.14 49.05
CA ALA A 419 -10.11 9.76 50.13
C ALA A 419 -8.68 9.17 50.24
N ALA A 420 -7.77 9.92 50.85
CA ALA A 420 -6.40 9.47 51.10
C ALA A 420 -6.39 8.10 51.82
N GLY A 421 -5.64 7.13 51.26
CA GLY A 421 -5.54 5.76 51.75
C GLY A 421 -6.70 4.83 51.40
N GLN A 422 -7.78 5.31 50.78
CA GLN A 422 -8.93 4.47 50.41
C GLN A 422 -8.66 3.63 49.16
N SER A 423 -9.36 2.50 49.07
CA SER A 423 -9.42 1.67 47.87
C SER A 423 -10.85 1.42 47.44
N VAL A 424 -11.08 1.31 46.14
CA VAL A 424 -12.37 0.93 45.54
C VAL A 424 -12.13 -0.12 44.47
N THR A 425 -13.05 -1.07 44.37
CA THR A 425 -13.10 -1.99 43.23
C THR A 425 -13.98 -1.38 42.15
N VAL A 426 -13.40 -1.17 40.98
CA VAL A 426 -14.10 -0.74 39.78
C VAL A 426 -14.35 -1.95 38.89
N SER A 427 -15.57 -2.10 38.39
CA SER A 427 -15.99 -3.27 37.61
C SER A 427 -16.46 -2.88 36.21
N LEU A 428 -16.08 -3.67 35.21
CA LEU A 428 -16.54 -3.58 33.82
C LEU A 428 -17.15 -4.92 33.41
N ASN A 429 -18.40 -4.91 32.92
CA ASN A 429 -18.92 -6.04 32.16
C ASN A 429 -18.36 -5.96 30.74
N ALA A 430 -17.38 -6.81 30.44
CA ALA A 430 -16.69 -6.85 29.16
C ALA A 430 -17.42 -7.69 28.10
N GLY A 431 -18.56 -8.32 28.45
CA GLY A 431 -19.32 -9.17 27.54
C GLY A 431 -18.70 -10.56 27.36
N THR A 432 -18.95 -11.19 26.22
CA THR A 432 -18.41 -12.52 25.89
C THR A 432 -17.16 -12.40 25.01
N TYR A 433 -16.23 -13.34 25.16
CA TYR A 433 -14.99 -13.40 24.36
C TYR A 433 -14.85 -14.77 23.71
N LYS A 434 -14.14 -14.84 22.58
CA LYS A 434 -13.79 -16.11 21.92
C LYS A 434 -12.83 -16.93 22.80
N ALA A 435 -12.80 -18.25 22.61
CA ALA A 435 -11.89 -19.10 23.35
C ALA A 435 -10.43 -18.77 22.99
N ALA A 436 -9.70 -18.21 23.94
CA ALA A 436 -8.29 -17.87 23.82
C ALA A 436 -7.71 -17.53 25.21
N SER A 437 -6.42 -17.23 25.24
CA SER A 437 -5.72 -16.70 26.41
C SER A 437 -5.45 -15.21 26.18
N TYR A 438 -5.97 -14.35 27.04
CA TYR A 438 -5.88 -12.89 26.93
C TYR A 438 -5.04 -12.33 28.08
N ALA A 439 -4.02 -11.52 27.76
CA ALA A 439 -3.33 -10.71 28.77
C ALA A 439 -4.31 -9.64 29.30
N LEU A 440 -4.46 -9.53 30.63
CA LEU A 440 -5.37 -8.58 31.26
C LEU A 440 -4.58 -7.43 31.88
N SER A 441 -4.96 -6.19 31.57
CA SER A 441 -4.40 -5.01 32.23
C SER A 441 -5.44 -3.91 32.43
N ALA A 442 -5.17 -2.98 33.34
CA ALA A 442 -5.98 -1.79 33.55
C ALA A 442 -5.12 -0.58 33.89
N LYS A 443 -5.67 0.60 33.60
CA LYS A 443 -5.05 1.89 33.88
C LYS A 443 -6.07 2.83 34.49
N VAL A 444 -5.79 3.38 35.67
CA VAL A 444 -6.60 4.44 36.28
C VAL A 444 -6.11 5.80 35.80
N ASP A 445 -7.03 6.75 35.58
CA ASP A 445 -6.71 8.11 35.15
C ASP A 445 -5.73 8.18 33.97
N GLU A 446 -5.88 7.32 32.96
CA GLU A 446 -4.95 7.24 31.82
C GLU A 446 -4.84 8.57 31.03
N SER A 447 -5.81 9.47 31.22
CA SER A 447 -5.80 10.82 30.64
C SER A 447 -5.12 11.88 31.52
N ASN A 448 -4.56 11.48 32.67
CA ASN A 448 -3.89 12.32 33.68
C ASN A 448 -4.72 13.56 34.03
N THR A 449 -6.02 13.35 34.32
CA THR A 449 -6.95 14.43 34.65
C THR A 449 -6.92 14.80 36.12
N VAL A 450 -6.50 13.86 36.98
CA VAL A 450 -6.19 14.09 38.38
C VAL A 450 -4.71 14.43 38.46
N ILE A 451 -4.35 15.51 39.17
CA ILE A 451 -2.94 15.84 39.41
C ILE A 451 -2.47 14.97 40.57
N GLU A 452 -1.52 14.08 40.31
CA GLU A 452 -1.07 13.09 41.28
C GLU A 452 0.33 13.40 41.83
N GLN A 453 0.72 12.68 42.89
CA GLN A 453 2.11 12.68 43.36
C GLN A 453 3.02 11.88 42.42
N ASN A 454 2.48 10.88 41.73
CA ASN A 454 3.19 10.02 40.80
C ASN A 454 2.26 9.55 39.68
N GLU A 455 2.54 9.93 38.44
CA GLU A 455 1.73 9.51 37.28
C GLU A 455 2.18 8.15 36.69
N SER A 456 3.30 7.60 37.19
CA SER A 456 3.95 6.43 36.56
C SER A 456 3.47 5.07 37.09
N ASN A 457 2.62 5.06 38.13
CA ASN A 457 2.13 3.87 38.83
C ASN A 457 0.62 3.61 38.61
N ASN A 458 0.03 4.29 37.63
CA ASN A 458 -1.40 4.21 37.30
C ASN A 458 -1.79 2.93 36.55
N SER A 459 -0.81 2.17 36.03
CA SER A 459 -1.03 0.95 35.24
C SER A 459 -0.76 -0.34 36.01
N TYR A 460 -1.56 -1.37 35.78
CA TYR A 460 -1.33 -2.72 36.29
C TYR A 460 -1.62 -3.77 35.22
N THR A 461 -0.72 -4.74 35.09
CA THR A 461 -0.91 -5.94 34.26
C THR A 461 -1.01 -7.15 35.17
N ASN A 462 -2.09 -7.93 35.01
CA ASN A 462 -2.26 -9.16 35.76
C ASN A 462 -1.20 -10.18 35.34
N PRO A 463 -0.50 -10.84 36.28
CA PRO A 463 0.50 -11.85 35.95
C PRO A 463 -0.10 -13.12 35.30
N SER A 464 -1.40 -13.36 35.48
CA SER A 464 -2.13 -14.47 34.88
C SER A 464 -2.99 -13.98 33.72
N ASN A 465 -2.98 -14.74 32.63
CA ASN A 465 -3.90 -14.49 31.52
C ASN A 465 -5.32 -14.94 31.87
N LEU A 466 -6.31 -14.18 31.39
CA LEU A 466 -7.70 -14.61 31.32
C LEU A 466 -7.82 -15.70 30.25
N VAL A 467 -8.10 -16.93 30.66
CA VAL A 467 -8.31 -18.05 29.74
C VAL A 467 -9.80 -18.30 29.56
N VAL A 468 -10.29 -18.09 28.35
CA VAL A 468 -11.67 -18.42 27.96
C VAL A 468 -11.67 -19.79 27.29
N THR A 469 -12.41 -20.75 27.85
CA THR A 469 -12.48 -22.11 27.31
C THR A 469 -13.54 -22.25 26.22
N PRO A 470 -13.33 -23.12 25.19
CA PRO A 470 -14.39 -23.44 24.24
C PRO A 470 -15.61 -24.06 24.92
N VAL A 471 -16.81 -23.74 24.47
CA VAL A 471 -18.02 -24.47 24.87
C VAL A 471 -18.07 -25.79 24.10
N ALA A 472 -18.51 -26.88 24.75
CA ALA A 472 -18.68 -28.17 24.09
C ALA A 472 -19.72 -28.07 22.96
N SER A 473 -19.28 -28.32 21.72
CA SER A 473 -20.08 -28.20 20.50
C SER A 473 -19.52 -29.11 19.41
N SER A 474 -20.38 -29.63 18.53
CA SER A 474 -19.93 -30.02 17.19
C SER A 474 -19.63 -28.75 16.37
N ASP A 475 -18.84 -28.87 15.32
CA ASP A 475 -18.49 -27.75 14.42
C ASP A 475 -18.25 -28.36 13.03
N LEU A 476 -19.25 -28.25 12.15
CA LEU A 476 -19.29 -28.94 10.86
C LEU A 476 -18.86 -28.01 9.71
N ILE A 477 -17.71 -28.31 9.11
CA ILE A 477 -17.21 -27.65 7.90
C ILE A 477 -17.34 -28.59 6.69
N GLY A 478 -17.81 -28.05 5.56
CA GLY A 478 -17.90 -28.77 4.30
C GLY A 478 -16.97 -28.18 3.24
N ILE A 479 -15.88 -28.87 2.89
CA ILE A 479 -14.96 -28.43 1.83
C ILE A 479 -15.35 -29.12 0.52
N VAL A 480 -15.71 -28.33 -0.49
CA VAL A 480 -16.09 -28.86 -1.81
C VAL A 480 -14.88 -29.18 -2.67
N SER A 481 -14.97 -30.29 -3.40
CA SER A 481 -14.08 -30.68 -4.49
C SER A 481 -14.89 -31.20 -5.68
N TRP A 482 -14.26 -31.30 -6.84
CA TRP A 482 -14.89 -31.74 -8.07
C TRP A 482 -13.97 -32.64 -8.89
N THR A 483 -14.58 -33.46 -9.74
CA THR A 483 -13.88 -34.33 -10.69
C THR A 483 -14.44 -34.09 -12.10
N PRO A 484 -13.58 -33.88 -13.12
CA PRO A 484 -12.11 -33.82 -13.07
C PRO A 484 -11.58 -32.54 -12.38
N VAL A 485 -10.38 -32.61 -11.78
CA VAL A 485 -9.78 -31.51 -11.00
C VAL A 485 -9.41 -30.28 -11.84
N THR A 486 -9.08 -30.48 -13.12
CA THR A 486 -8.81 -29.42 -14.11
C THR A 486 -9.82 -29.58 -15.25
N PRO A 487 -11.06 -29.12 -15.06
CA PRO A 487 -12.12 -29.31 -16.04
C PRO A 487 -11.88 -28.45 -17.28
N VAL A 488 -12.20 -29.00 -18.44
CA VAL A 488 -12.22 -28.30 -19.73
C VAL A 488 -13.67 -28.15 -20.18
N ALA A 489 -13.96 -27.10 -20.95
CA ALA A 489 -15.28 -26.89 -21.54
C ALA A 489 -15.81 -28.15 -22.23
N GLY A 490 -17.06 -28.51 -21.94
CA GLY A 490 -17.73 -29.74 -22.36
C GLY A 490 -17.56 -30.94 -21.42
N ASN A 491 -16.69 -30.88 -20.41
CA ASN A 491 -16.58 -31.94 -19.40
C ASN A 491 -17.84 -32.01 -18.52
N THR A 492 -18.19 -33.22 -18.08
CA THR A 492 -19.23 -33.44 -17.06
C THR A 492 -18.58 -33.51 -15.68
N LEU A 493 -18.96 -32.62 -14.78
CA LEU A 493 -18.40 -32.50 -13.43
C LEU A 493 -19.35 -33.07 -12.39
N GLY A 494 -18.78 -33.80 -11.43
CA GLY A 494 -19.44 -34.21 -10.19
C GLY A 494 -18.78 -33.56 -8.98
N PHE A 495 -19.57 -33.27 -7.93
CA PHE A 495 -19.09 -32.60 -6.72
C PHE A 495 -19.05 -33.57 -5.53
N THR A 496 -18.00 -33.45 -4.71
CA THR A 496 -17.86 -34.15 -3.43
C THR A 496 -17.62 -33.11 -2.34
N VAL A 497 -18.25 -33.27 -1.19
CA VAL A 497 -17.99 -32.42 -0.02
C VAL A 497 -17.31 -33.26 1.06
N ASN A 498 -16.09 -32.88 1.43
CA ASN A 498 -15.46 -33.40 2.64
C ASN A 498 -16.12 -32.72 3.84
N LEU A 499 -17.03 -33.43 4.50
CA LEU A 499 -17.72 -32.99 5.70
C LEU A 499 -16.91 -33.39 6.92
N LYS A 500 -16.37 -32.40 7.65
CA LYS A 500 -15.52 -32.61 8.82
C LYS A 500 -16.15 -32.01 10.06
N ASN A 501 -16.09 -32.74 11.17
CA ASN A 501 -16.38 -32.19 12.49
C ASN A 501 -15.08 -31.75 13.15
N GLN A 502 -14.86 -30.44 13.28
CA GLN A 502 -13.72 -29.86 13.99
C GLN A 502 -14.07 -29.46 15.44
N GLY A 503 -15.28 -29.78 15.90
CA GLY A 503 -15.77 -29.49 17.23
C GLY A 503 -15.19 -30.42 18.28
N SER A 504 -15.52 -30.14 19.54
CA SER A 504 -15.02 -30.90 20.70
C SER A 504 -15.92 -32.06 21.10
N ILE A 505 -17.13 -32.15 20.55
CA ILE A 505 -18.06 -33.29 20.73
C ILE A 505 -18.53 -33.82 19.38
N ALA A 506 -19.09 -35.03 19.39
CA ALA A 506 -19.61 -35.66 18.18
C ALA A 506 -20.84 -34.92 17.63
N SER A 507 -20.98 -34.93 16.31
CA SER A 507 -22.20 -34.43 15.64
C SER A 507 -23.42 -35.25 16.08
N ALA A 508 -24.62 -34.72 15.88
CA ALA A 508 -25.85 -35.47 16.08
C ALA A 508 -25.91 -36.68 15.14
N SER A 509 -26.67 -37.71 15.53
CA SER A 509 -26.86 -38.94 14.72
C SER A 509 -27.78 -38.78 13.51
N GLY A 510 -28.36 -37.58 13.33
CA GLY A 510 -29.32 -37.24 12.29
C GLY A 510 -28.69 -36.98 10.91
N ALA A 511 -29.49 -36.40 10.03
CA ALA A 511 -29.08 -36.00 8.69
C ALA A 511 -28.40 -34.62 8.72
N HIS A 512 -27.22 -34.53 8.12
CA HIS A 512 -26.47 -33.29 7.88
C HIS A 512 -26.68 -32.89 6.43
N GLY A 513 -27.63 -32.00 6.18
CA GLY A 513 -27.94 -31.51 4.83
C GLY A 513 -26.78 -30.71 4.26
N ILE A 514 -26.47 -30.91 2.98
CA ILE A 514 -25.40 -30.21 2.27
C ILE A 514 -25.98 -29.62 0.99
N THR A 515 -25.72 -28.33 0.75
CA THR A 515 -26.04 -27.67 -0.52
C THR A 515 -24.76 -27.22 -1.19
N VAL A 516 -24.62 -27.44 -2.50
CA VAL A 516 -23.53 -26.90 -3.33
C VAL A 516 -24.14 -25.97 -4.37
N VAL A 517 -23.80 -24.68 -4.30
CA VAL A 517 -24.27 -23.64 -5.22
C VAL A 517 -23.14 -23.24 -6.16
N LEU A 518 -23.36 -23.39 -7.46
CA LEU A 518 -22.45 -22.94 -8.51
C LEU A 518 -22.93 -21.58 -9.03
N LYS A 519 -22.03 -20.59 -9.04
CA LYS A 519 -22.28 -19.24 -9.57
C LYS A 519 -21.28 -18.91 -10.68
N ASN A 520 -21.71 -18.15 -11.67
CA ASN A 520 -20.80 -17.57 -12.67
C ASN A 520 -20.06 -16.35 -12.12
N SER A 521 -19.14 -15.80 -12.91
CA SER A 521 -18.36 -14.59 -12.59
C SER A 521 -19.22 -13.34 -12.34
N ALA A 522 -20.43 -13.26 -12.90
CA ALA A 522 -21.41 -12.21 -12.63
C ALA A 522 -22.18 -12.41 -11.29
N GLY A 523 -21.88 -13.48 -10.54
CA GLY A 523 -22.53 -13.80 -9.27
C GLY A 523 -23.91 -14.47 -9.41
N SER A 524 -24.37 -14.73 -10.63
CA SER A 524 -25.63 -15.42 -10.88
C SER A 524 -25.51 -16.91 -10.61
N THR A 525 -26.48 -17.48 -9.88
CA THR A 525 -26.55 -18.92 -9.64
C THR A 525 -26.85 -19.66 -10.94
N ILE A 526 -25.93 -20.55 -11.32
CA ILE A 526 -26.06 -21.44 -12.48
C ILE A 526 -26.79 -22.72 -12.10
N GLN A 527 -26.40 -23.33 -10.97
CA GLN A 527 -26.98 -24.58 -10.52
C GLN A 527 -26.88 -24.71 -8.99
N THR A 528 -27.83 -25.44 -8.41
CA THR A 528 -27.81 -25.82 -6.99
C THR A 528 -27.98 -27.33 -6.88
N PHE A 529 -27.08 -27.96 -6.14
CA PHE A 529 -27.12 -29.39 -5.84
C PHE A 529 -27.38 -29.59 -4.35
N SER A 530 -28.07 -30.67 -4.01
CA SER A 530 -28.37 -31.01 -2.61
C SER A 530 -28.00 -32.46 -2.33
N GLY A 531 -27.30 -32.67 -1.22
CA GLY A 531 -26.94 -33.98 -0.68
C GLY A 531 -27.14 -34.00 0.84
N SER A 532 -26.85 -35.14 1.46
CA SER A 532 -26.87 -35.26 2.92
C SER A 532 -25.97 -36.41 3.35
N TYR A 533 -25.34 -36.26 4.52
CA TYR A 533 -24.75 -37.39 5.24
C TYR A 533 -25.68 -37.79 6.39
N GLY A 534 -25.89 -39.09 6.60
CA GLY A 534 -26.65 -39.62 7.74
C GLY A 534 -25.71 -40.35 8.69
N GLY A 535 -25.57 -39.89 9.93
CA GLY A 535 -24.75 -40.53 10.95
C GLY A 535 -23.96 -39.57 11.82
N VAL A 536 -23.23 -40.13 12.79
CA VAL A 536 -22.39 -39.36 13.74
C VAL A 536 -20.98 -39.18 13.18
N ILE A 537 -20.45 -37.96 13.28
CA ILE A 537 -19.06 -37.61 12.98
C ILE A 537 -18.36 -37.28 14.29
N ALA A 538 -17.39 -38.10 14.68
CA ALA A 538 -16.60 -37.89 15.89
C ALA A 538 -15.76 -36.60 15.80
N PRO A 539 -15.36 -35.99 16.94
CA PRO A 539 -14.41 -34.87 16.96
C PRO A 539 -13.15 -35.17 16.13
N GLY A 540 -12.80 -34.25 15.22
CA GLY A 540 -11.66 -34.37 14.33
C GLY A 540 -11.84 -35.29 13.11
N ALA A 541 -12.93 -36.06 13.04
CA ALA A 541 -13.20 -36.98 11.92
C ALA A 541 -13.81 -36.24 10.72
N SER A 542 -13.67 -36.83 9.53
CA SER A 542 -14.26 -36.35 8.28
C SER A 542 -14.80 -37.48 7.41
N VAL A 543 -15.83 -37.19 6.60
CA VAL A 543 -16.41 -38.10 5.61
C VAL A 543 -16.55 -37.39 4.26
N ASN A 544 -16.26 -38.09 3.16
CA ASN A 544 -16.51 -37.57 1.81
C ASN A 544 -17.94 -37.92 1.40
N VAL A 545 -18.74 -36.90 1.10
CA VAL A 545 -20.15 -37.02 0.68
C VAL A 545 -20.23 -36.68 -0.80
N ALA A 546 -20.54 -37.67 -1.63
CA ALA A 546 -20.84 -37.42 -3.04
C ALA A 546 -22.17 -36.69 -3.15
N ILE A 547 -22.19 -35.54 -3.83
CA ILE A 547 -23.40 -34.74 -4.00
C ILE A 547 -24.11 -35.22 -5.27
N PRO A 548 -25.38 -35.67 -5.19
CA PRO A 548 -26.12 -36.16 -6.36
C PRO A 548 -26.24 -35.10 -7.46
N GLY A 549 -26.00 -35.52 -8.70
CA GLY A 549 -26.11 -34.70 -9.90
C GLY A 549 -24.75 -34.39 -10.54
N THR A 550 -24.81 -33.87 -11.75
CA THR A 550 -23.64 -33.42 -12.51
C THR A 550 -23.93 -32.11 -13.25
N TRP A 551 -22.86 -31.43 -13.69
CA TRP A 551 -22.92 -30.23 -14.51
C TRP A 551 -22.02 -30.37 -15.72
N THR A 552 -22.51 -30.04 -16.92
CA THR A 552 -21.64 -29.91 -18.11
C THR A 552 -21.03 -28.52 -18.13
N ALA A 553 -19.70 -28.46 -18.00
CA ALA A 553 -18.99 -27.22 -17.81
C ALA A 553 -18.86 -26.40 -19.11
N GLY A 554 -19.14 -25.11 -19.04
CA GLY A 554 -18.64 -24.12 -20.01
C GLY A 554 -17.31 -23.55 -19.49
N ASP A 555 -16.44 -23.05 -20.38
CA ASP A 555 -15.23 -22.34 -19.97
C ASP A 555 -15.55 -21.10 -19.13
N GLY A 556 -14.57 -20.63 -18.37
CA GLY A 556 -14.67 -19.45 -17.53
C GLY A 556 -14.44 -19.72 -16.04
N SER A 557 -14.59 -18.66 -15.26
CA SER A 557 -14.44 -18.68 -13.80
C SER A 557 -15.80 -18.76 -13.11
N TYR A 558 -15.87 -19.64 -12.12
CA TYR A 558 -17.06 -19.94 -11.33
C TYR A 558 -16.72 -19.91 -9.84
N THR A 559 -17.73 -19.64 -9.02
CA THR A 559 -17.66 -19.75 -7.57
C THR A 559 -18.52 -20.93 -7.13
N VAL A 560 -17.95 -21.84 -6.35
CA VAL A 560 -18.63 -23.02 -5.81
C VAL A 560 -18.75 -22.85 -4.30
N THR A 561 -19.97 -22.66 -3.80
CA THR A 561 -20.25 -22.51 -2.37
C THR A 561 -20.89 -23.78 -1.83
N ALA A 562 -20.20 -24.47 -0.93
CA ALA A 562 -20.80 -25.52 -0.10
C ALA A 562 -21.39 -24.92 1.17
N THR A 563 -22.57 -25.38 1.57
CA THR A 563 -23.24 -25.01 2.81
C THR A 563 -23.70 -26.26 3.52
N VAL A 564 -23.24 -26.46 4.74
CA VAL A 564 -23.68 -27.54 5.64
C VAL A 564 -24.79 -27.00 6.55
N ALA A 565 -25.89 -27.74 6.68
CA ALA A 565 -26.95 -27.40 7.62
C ALA A 565 -26.43 -27.46 9.06
N ALA A 566 -26.92 -26.55 9.91
CA ALA A 566 -26.56 -26.53 11.32
C ALA A 566 -26.86 -27.88 11.99
N ASP A 567 -25.87 -28.44 12.66
CA ASP A 567 -26.02 -29.69 13.43
C ASP A 567 -26.72 -29.42 14.77
N ALA A 568 -27.48 -30.39 15.28
CA ALA A 568 -28.25 -30.21 16.52
C ALA A 568 -27.37 -30.05 17.78
N ASN A 569 -26.13 -30.55 17.73
CA ASN A 569 -25.10 -30.36 18.76
C ASN A 569 -24.18 -29.17 18.46
N GLU A 570 -24.47 -28.39 17.40
CA GLU A 570 -23.64 -27.27 16.96
C GLU A 570 -24.21 -25.93 17.43
N LEU A 571 -23.40 -25.19 18.18
CA LEU A 571 -23.77 -23.88 18.69
C LEU A 571 -23.82 -22.84 17.57
N PRO A 572 -24.74 -21.85 17.64
CA PRO A 572 -24.81 -20.75 16.67
C PRO A 572 -23.49 -20.01 16.42
N ALA A 573 -22.64 -19.90 17.44
CA ALA A 573 -21.33 -19.26 17.34
C ALA A 573 -20.31 -20.03 16.47
N LYS A 574 -20.58 -21.30 16.14
CA LYS A 574 -19.72 -22.13 15.27
C LYS A 574 -20.23 -22.20 13.83
N GLN A 575 -21.54 -22.04 13.61
CA GLN A 575 -22.20 -22.22 12.30
C GLN A 575 -21.71 -21.31 11.16
N ALA A 576 -20.95 -20.25 11.45
CA ALA A 576 -20.45 -19.32 10.43
C ALA A 576 -19.50 -19.98 9.41
N ASN A 577 -18.78 -21.03 9.81
CA ASN A 577 -17.86 -21.77 8.94
C ASN A 577 -18.52 -22.95 8.21
N ASN A 578 -19.82 -23.17 8.40
CA ASN A 578 -20.60 -24.17 7.66
C ASN A 578 -20.70 -23.81 6.17
N ILE A 579 -20.36 -22.56 5.81
CA ILE A 579 -20.29 -22.08 4.45
C ILE A 579 -18.83 -22.03 4.01
N ASN A 580 -18.48 -22.79 2.98
CA ASN A 580 -17.17 -22.76 2.35
C ASN A 580 -17.33 -22.37 0.88
N THR A 581 -16.44 -21.52 0.37
CA THR A 581 -16.47 -21.07 -1.02
C THR A 581 -15.12 -21.32 -1.68
N SER A 582 -15.15 -21.93 -2.86
CA SER A 582 -13.99 -22.26 -3.68
C SER A 582 -14.13 -21.68 -5.07
N ASN A 583 -13.02 -21.28 -5.68
CA ASN A 583 -12.98 -20.85 -7.08
C ASN A 583 -12.77 -22.05 -7.99
N LEU A 584 -13.54 -22.13 -9.06
CA LEU A 584 -13.43 -23.15 -10.10
C LEU A 584 -13.16 -22.44 -11.42
N VAL A 585 -12.04 -22.78 -12.07
CA VAL A 585 -11.76 -22.34 -13.45
C VAL A 585 -11.92 -23.52 -14.37
N VAL A 586 -12.78 -23.36 -15.38
CA VAL A 586 -12.96 -24.33 -16.45
C VAL A 586 -12.19 -23.84 -17.66
N TYR A 587 -11.24 -24.64 -18.14
CA TYR A 587 -10.36 -24.25 -19.24
C TYR A 587 -11.11 -24.26 -20.57
N ALA A 588 -10.69 -23.40 -21.48
CA ALA A 588 -11.15 -23.43 -22.86
C ALA A 588 -10.62 -24.68 -23.58
N GLN A 589 -11.21 -25.02 -24.74
CA GLN A 589 -10.67 -26.10 -25.57
C GLN A 589 -9.27 -25.79 -26.08
N ARG A 590 -8.98 -24.53 -26.40
CA ARG A 590 -7.62 -24.02 -26.69
C ARG A 590 -7.50 -22.62 -26.10
N GLY A 591 -6.29 -22.27 -25.70
CA GLY A 591 -6.02 -20.99 -25.04
C GLY A 591 -6.39 -20.99 -23.55
N ALA A 592 -6.08 -19.88 -22.90
CA ALA A 592 -6.44 -19.64 -21.51
C ALA A 592 -7.91 -19.23 -21.39
N SER A 593 -8.58 -19.80 -20.39
CA SER A 593 -9.86 -19.32 -19.88
C SER A 593 -9.61 -18.18 -18.90
N VAL A 594 -9.94 -16.97 -19.32
CA VAL A 594 -9.70 -15.72 -18.60
C VAL A 594 -11.04 -15.04 -18.23
N PRO A 595 -11.09 -14.25 -17.14
CA PRO A 595 -12.34 -13.64 -16.68
C PRO A 595 -12.77 -12.42 -17.53
N TYR A 596 -11.87 -11.87 -18.35
CA TYR A 596 -12.15 -10.72 -19.19
C TYR A 596 -12.74 -11.09 -20.55
N SER A 597 -13.51 -10.16 -21.10
CA SER A 597 -13.92 -10.15 -22.50
C SER A 597 -13.19 -9.04 -23.26
N ARG A 598 -12.66 -9.33 -24.46
CA ARG A 598 -12.04 -8.32 -25.33
C ARG A 598 -13.08 -7.59 -26.17
N TYR A 599 -12.89 -6.29 -26.30
CA TYR A 599 -13.61 -5.35 -27.15
C TYR A 599 -12.58 -4.70 -28.08
N ASP A 600 -12.50 -5.23 -29.29
CA ASP A 600 -11.38 -4.98 -30.20
C ASP A 600 -11.64 -3.80 -31.14
N THR A 601 -10.66 -3.44 -31.96
CA THR A 601 -10.65 -2.31 -32.88
C THR A 601 -11.90 -2.25 -33.76
N ASP A 602 -12.29 -3.37 -34.37
CA ASP A 602 -13.42 -3.41 -35.32
C ASP A 602 -14.80 -3.43 -34.61
N ASP A 603 -14.85 -3.68 -33.29
CA ASP A 603 -16.09 -3.57 -32.50
C ASP A 603 -16.46 -2.10 -32.18
N ALA A 604 -15.51 -1.17 -32.32
CA ALA A 604 -15.68 0.20 -31.85
C ALA A 604 -16.38 1.09 -32.88
N VAL A 605 -17.29 1.94 -32.38
CA VAL A 605 -17.74 3.14 -33.09
C VAL A 605 -16.69 4.24 -32.92
N ARG A 606 -16.16 4.72 -34.03
CA ARG A 606 -15.17 5.82 -34.07
C ARG A 606 -15.88 7.16 -34.28
N GLY A 607 -15.34 8.23 -33.71
CA GLY A 607 -15.83 9.58 -34.00
C GLY A 607 -14.82 10.69 -33.70
N GLY A 608 -15.24 11.93 -33.97
CA GLY A 608 -14.31 13.06 -34.04
C GLY A 608 -13.35 12.89 -35.22
N ALA A 609 -12.04 13.06 -34.97
CA ALA A 609 -10.99 12.81 -35.96
C ALA A 609 -10.34 11.42 -35.81
N ALA A 610 -10.96 10.50 -35.05
CA ALA A 610 -10.42 9.16 -34.87
C ALA A 610 -10.32 8.40 -36.21
N ALA A 611 -9.20 7.74 -36.44
CA ALA A 611 -8.90 7.08 -37.70
C ALA A 611 -8.46 5.63 -37.47
N LEU A 612 -8.91 4.73 -38.34
CA LEU A 612 -8.43 3.36 -38.34
C LEU A 612 -7.05 3.29 -39.00
N LYS A 613 -6.10 2.63 -38.34
CA LYS A 613 -4.75 2.36 -38.82
C LYS A 613 -4.59 0.85 -38.99
N THR A 614 -3.95 0.41 -40.07
CA THR A 614 -3.90 -1.00 -40.46
C THR A 614 -2.56 -1.34 -41.11
N ALA A 615 -1.98 -2.50 -40.82
CA ALA A 615 -0.81 -3.06 -41.50
C ALA A 615 -1.11 -4.50 -41.98
N PRO A 616 -2.01 -4.68 -42.97
CA PRO A 616 -2.44 -6.01 -43.42
C PRO A 616 -1.32 -6.83 -44.09
N ASP A 617 -0.24 -6.17 -44.51
CA ASP A 617 0.98 -6.71 -45.08
C ASP A 617 2.08 -6.94 -44.03
N PHE A 618 1.78 -6.73 -42.74
CA PHE A 618 2.68 -6.93 -41.61
C PHE A 618 3.95 -6.06 -41.66
N ASP A 619 3.91 -4.94 -42.38
CA ASP A 619 5.05 -4.02 -42.51
C ASP A 619 5.45 -3.46 -41.13
N GLN A 620 6.60 -3.92 -40.63
CA GLN A 620 7.14 -3.53 -39.33
C GLN A 620 7.52 -2.05 -39.22
N ALA A 621 7.56 -1.28 -40.32
CA ALA A 621 7.70 0.16 -40.26
C ALA A 621 6.43 0.86 -39.72
N GLN A 622 5.27 0.20 -39.81
CA GLN A 622 3.98 0.73 -39.39
C GLN A 622 3.67 0.31 -37.95
N ILE A 623 3.20 1.25 -37.12
CA ILE A 623 2.76 0.95 -35.74
C ILE A 623 1.72 -0.17 -35.73
N ALA A 624 0.81 -0.15 -36.71
CA ALA A 624 -0.27 -1.13 -36.80
C ALA A 624 0.21 -2.58 -36.96
N SER A 625 1.47 -2.86 -37.30
CA SER A 625 2.00 -4.22 -37.36
C SER A 625 2.03 -4.92 -36.00
N GLU A 626 1.97 -4.17 -34.90
CA GLU A 626 2.00 -4.69 -33.53
C GLU A 626 0.65 -4.61 -32.81
N ALA A 627 -0.38 -4.05 -33.45
CA ALA A 627 -1.75 -4.05 -32.94
C ALA A 627 -2.39 -5.43 -33.13
N SER A 628 -3.37 -5.81 -32.30
CA SER A 628 -4.10 -7.05 -32.54
C SER A 628 -4.84 -7.01 -33.87
N GLY A 629 -4.80 -8.11 -34.62
CA GLY A 629 -5.30 -8.17 -35.99
C GLY A 629 -4.64 -7.16 -36.94
N GLN A 630 -3.48 -6.63 -36.57
CA GLN A 630 -2.71 -5.59 -37.27
C GLN A 630 -3.48 -4.27 -37.46
N ARG A 631 -4.40 -3.93 -36.55
CA ARG A 631 -5.31 -2.78 -36.69
C ARG A 631 -5.54 -2.10 -35.34
N TYR A 632 -5.54 -0.77 -35.32
CA TYR A 632 -5.88 0.01 -34.13
C TYR A 632 -6.58 1.33 -34.49
N ILE A 633 -7.15 2.00 -33.49
CA ILE A 633 -7.82 3.29 -33.65
C ILE A 633 -6.89 4.42 -33.18
N ALA A 634 -6.39 5.22 -34.12
CA ALA A 634 -5.67 6.45 -33.82
C ALA A 634 -6.63 7.55 -33.35
N LEU A 635 -6.21 8.31 -32.34
CA LEU A 635 -6.88 9.45 -31.74
C LEU A 635 -5.98 10.70 -31.88
N PRO A 636 -5.94 11.32 -33.07
CA PRO A 636 -4.93 12.34 -33.41
C PRO A 636 -5.24 13.75 -32.85
N ALA A 637 -6.49 14.03 -32.49
CA ALA A 637 -6.91 15.37 -32.07
C ALA A 637 -7.92 15.34 -30.93
N ASN A 638 -8.06 16.44 -30.21
CA ASN A 638 -9.09 16.61 -29.20
C ASN A 638 -10.49 16.27 -29.76
N GLY A 639 -11.28 15.54 -28.99
CA GLY A 639 -12.59 15.02 -29.40
C GLY A 639 -12.55 13.72 -30.21
N SER A 640 -11.38 13.21 -30.59
CA SER A 640 -11.26 11.89 -31.23
C SER A 640 -11.57 10.78 -30.21
N TYR A 641 -12.40 9.81 -30.59
CA TYR A 641 -12.77 8.72 -29.69
C TYR A 641 -12.99 7.37 -30.37
N ALA A 642 -12.85 6.32 -29.56
CA ALA A 642 -13.32 4.96 -29.82
C ALA A 642 -14.36 4.58 -28.75
N GLN A 643 -15.51 4.05 -29.15
CA GLN A 643 -16.62 3.71 -28.26
C GLN A 643 -17.13 2.29 -28.50
N TRP A 644 -17.23 1.51 -27.44
CA TRP A 644 -17.77 0.15 -27.44
C TRP A 644 -19.08 0.10 -26.68
N THR A 645 -19.92 -0.89 -27.02
CA THR A 645 -21.11 -1.24 -26.27
C THR A 645 -20.89 -2.59 -25.59
N VAL A 646 -21.09 -2.65 -24.27
CA VAL A 646 -20.90 -3.86 -23.47
C VAL A 646 -21.90 -4.93 -23.92
N ARG A 647 -21.39 -6.12 -24.26
CA ARG A 647 -22.22 -7.21 -24.83
C ARG A 647 -23.07 -7.87 -23.74
N GLN A 648 -24.14 -8.56 -24.15
CA GLN A 648 -24.97 -9.34 -23.24
C GLN A 648 -24.15 -10.39 -22.48
N GLY A 649 -24.36 -10.49 -21.17
CA GLY A 649 -23.63 -11.42 -20.29
C GLY A 649 -22.18 -11.02 -19.96
N GLN A 650 -21.71 -9.87 -20.45
CA GLN A 650 -20.37 -9.32 -20.19
C GLN A 650 -20.46 -8.03 -19.35
N GLY A 651 -19.32 -7.51 -18.93
CA GLY A 651 -19.22 -6.28 -18.13
C GLY A 651 -18.28 -6.44 -16.95
N GLY A 652 -18.33 -5.49 -16.04
CA GLY A 652 -17.47 -5.46 -14.86
C GLY A 652 -16.81 -4.11 -14.60
N ALA A 653 -16.08 -4.02 -13.50
CA ALA A 653 -15.44 -2.80 -13.05
C ALA A 653 -13.96 -2.69 -13.46
N GLY A 654 -13.32 -3.82 -13.79
CA GLY A 654 -11.92 -3.85 -14.20
C GLY A 654 -11.82 -3.62 -15.69
N VAL A 655 -11.01 -2.66 -16.09
CA VAL A 655 -10.75 -2.36 -17.50
C VAL A 655 -9.24 -2.32 -17.72
N THR A 656 -8.78 -3.08 -18.71
CA THR A 656 -7.43 -2.98 -19.27
C THR A 656 -7.52 -2.38 -20.66
N MET A 657 -6.64 -1.45 -20.99
CA MET A 657 -6.55 -0.85 -22.32
C MET A 657 -5.16 -1.11 -22.87
N ARG A 658 -5.08 -1.72 -24.05
CA ARG A 658 -3.85 -1.77 -24.85
C ARG A 658 -3.80 -0.54 -25.74
N PHE A 659 -2.72 0.22 -25.66
CA PHE A 659 -2.59 1.52 -26.28
C PHE A 659 -1.19 1.76 -26.82
N THR A 660 -1.03 2.79 -27.65
CA THR A 660 0.26 3.28 -28.10
C THR A 660 0.28 4.81 -28.01
N MET A 661 1.46 5.37 -27.75
CA MET A 661 1.73 6.81 -27.81
C MET A 661 3.21 7.04 -28.19
N PRO A 662 3.58 8.22 -28.70
CA PRO A 662 4.93 8.47 -29.19
C PRO A 662 5.96 8.40 -28.07
N ASP A 663 7.17 7.95 -28.40
CA ASP A 663 8.34 8.05 -27.53
C ASP A 663 8.95 9.46 -27.55
N ALA A 664 9.76 9.76 -26.54
CA ALA A 664 10.59 10.96 -26.48
C ALA A 664 11.85 10.80 -27.33
N ALA A 665 12.43 11.93 -27.77
CA ALA A 665 13.62 11.93 -28.61
C ALA A 665 14.85 11.30 -27.94
N ASP A 666 14.90 11.29 -26.61
CA ASP A 666 15.95 10.67 -25.79
C ASP A 666 15.60 9.24 -25.35
N GLY A 667 14.43 8.73 -25.73
CA GLY A 667 13.93 7.40 -25.36
C GLY A 667 13.31 7.33 -23.96
N MET A 668 13.27 8.41 -23.19
CA MET A 668 12.78 8.37 -21.79
C MET A 668 11.25 8.28 -21.68
N GLY A 669 10.55 8.11 -22.80
CA GLY A 669 9.11 8.10 -22.87
C GLY A 669 8.47 9.48 -22.69
N LEU A 670 7.20 9.56 -23.08
CA LEU A 670 6.33 10.71 -22.84
C LEU A 670 5.21 10.31 -21.91
N ASN A 671 4.76 11.26 -21.09
CA ASN A 671 3.56 11.10 -20.24
C ASN A 671 2.39 11.83 -20.87
N GLY A 672 1.19 11.26 -20.69
CA GLY A 672 -0.02 11.71 -21.33
C GLY A 672 -1.28 11.19 -20.65
N SER A 673 -2.43 11.37 -21.30
CA SER A 673 -3.68 10.83 -20.79
C SER A 673 -4.78 10.68 -21.83
N LEU A 674 -5.67 9.72 -21.61
CA LEU A 674 -6.95 9.61 -22.30
C LEU A 674 -8.10 9.63 -21.30
N ASP A 675 -9.26 10.12 -21.71
CA ASP A 675 -10.45 10.14 -20.87
C ASP A 675 -11.31 8.91 -21.14
N ALA A 676 -11.84 8.29 -20.08
CA ALA A 676 -12.91 7.31 -20.16
C ALA A 676 -14.26 7.96 -19.87
N TYR A 677 -15.25 7.65 -20.71
CA TYR A 677 -16.64 8.01 -20.55
C TYR A 677 -17.51 6.75 -20.47
N VAL A 678 -18.52 6.76 -19.61
CA VAL A 678 -19.58 5.74 -19.57
C VAL A 678 -20.91 6.42 -19.86
N ASN A 679 -21.65 5.92 -20.86
CA ASN A 679 -22.94 6.46 -21.27
C ASN A 679 -22.90 7.99 -21.53
N GLY A 680 -21.80 8.45 -22.13
CA GLY A 680 -21.56 9.86 -22.46
C GLY A 680 -21.06 10.74 -21.30
N VAL A 681 -20.95 10.21 -20.08
CA VAL A 681 -20.46 10.93 -18.90
C VAL A 681 -19.00 10.57 -18.62
N LYS A 682 -18.13 11.57 -18.41
CA LYS A 682 -16.72 11.31 -18.07
C LYS A 682 -16.66 10.64 -16.70
N VAL A 683 -15.99 9.49 -16.62
CA VAL A 683 -15.81 8.74 -15.36
C VAL A 683 -14.36 8.76 -14.88
N LYS A 684 -13.39 8.91 -15.78
CA LYS A 684 -11.96 8.86 -15.41
C LYS A 684 -11.09 9.58 -16.42
N THR A 685 -9.99 10.18 -15.94
CA THR A 685 -8.81 10.49 -16.76
C THR A 685 -7.79 9.40 -16.47
N ILE A 686 -7.30 8.72 -17.50
CA ILE A 686 -6.36 7.61 -17.42
C ILE A 686 -4.97 8.16 -17.75
N ALA A 687 -4.05 8.08 -16.80
CA ALA A 687 -2.65 8.43 -17.04
C ALA A 687 -2.01 7.37 -17.93
N LEU A 688 -1.25 7.82 -18.93
CA LEU A 688 -0.53 6.96 -19.89
C LEU A 688 0.92 7.38 -19.94
N THR A 689 1.80 6.43 -20.21
CA THR A 689 3.22 6.68 -20.44
C THR A 689 3.77 5.74 -21.50
N SER A 690 4.75 6.21 -22.28
CA SER A 690 5.55 5.34 -23.14
C SER A 690 6.91 4.99 -22.52
N TYR A 691 7.10 5.22 -21.22
CA TYR A 691 8.37 4.99 -20.52
C TYR A 691 8.84 3.53 -20.59
N TYR A 692 7.92 2.57 -20.52
CA TYR A 692 8.22 1.14 -20.54
C TYR A 692 8.38 0.61 -21.96
N SER A 693 7.57 1.11 -22.89
CA SER A 693 7.52 0.71 -24.29
C SER A 693 8.67 1.31 -25.10
N TRP A 694 8.74 0.92 -26.38
CA TRP A 694 9.74 1.32 -27.37
C TRP A 694 11.13 0.72 -27.13
N GLN A 695 11.50 -0.19 -28.03
CA GLN A 695 12.85 -0.75 -28.15
C GLN A 695 13.31 -0.64 -29.61
N TYR A 696 14.58 -0.30 -29.83
CA TYR A 696 15.07 0.09 -31.16
C TYR A 696 16.16 -0.85 -31.68
N PHE A 697 16.06 -1.27 -32.93
CA PHE A 697 16.90 -2.33 -33.49
C PHE A 697 17.64 -1.88 -34.76
N SER A 698 18.97 -1.87 -34.70
CA SER A 698 19.86 -1.86 -35.87
C SER A 698 20.57 -3.22 -36.09
N GLY A 699 20.28 -4.19 -35.21
CA GLY A 699 20.81 -5.55 -35.17
C GLY A 699 19.92 -6.40 -34.24
N ASP A 700 20.48 -7.44 -33.62
CA ASP A 700 19.74 -8.35 -32.72
C ASP A 700 19.75 -7.94 -31.24
N HIS A 701 20.39 -6.82 -30.92
CA HIS A 701 20.37 -6.20 -29.59
C HIS A 701 19.52 -4.92 -29.64
N PRO A 702 18.59 -4.73 -28.68
CA PRO A 702 17.84 -3.49 -28.60
C PRO A 702 18.72 -2.35 -28.08
N GLY A 703 18.50 -1.15 -28.62
CA GLY A 703 18.86 0.11 -28.00
C GLY A 703 17.62 0.80 -27.43
N ASP A 704 17.86 1.68 -26.45
CA ASP A 704 16.80 2.29 -25.64
C ASP A 704 16.43 3.71 -26.09
N ALA A 705 16.80 4.14 -27.29
CA ALA A 705 16.46 5.48 -27.78
C ALA A 705 16.28 5.49 -29.30
N PRO A 706 15.48 6.41 -29.86
CA PRO A 706 15.15 6.44 -31.29
C PRO A 706 16.34 6.40 -32.25
N GLY A 707 17.50 6.94 -31.85
CA GLY A 707 18.71 6.92 -32.66
C GLY A 707 19.34 5.53 -32.87
N ALA A 708 18.91 4.50 -32.14
CA ALA A 708 19.51 3.17 -32.17
C ALA A 708 18.94 2.22 -33.23
N GLY A 709 17.85 2.56 -33.93
CA GLY A 709 17.33 1.75 -35.03
C GLY A 709 15.82 1.80 -35.22
N ARG A 710 15.26 0.77 -35.85
CA ARG A 710 13.80 0.68 -36.09
C ARG A 710 13.06 0.33 -34.78
N PRO A 711 11.88 0.90 -34.51
CA PRO A 711 11.14 0.62 -33.29
C PRO A 711 10.38 -0.73 -33.34
N LEU A 712 10.33 -1.40 -32.20
CA LEU A 712 9.37 -2.44 -31.81
C LEU A 712 8.88 -2.13 -30.38
N PHE A 713 8.01 -2.98 -29.83
CA PHE A 713 7.38 -2.80 -28.52
C PHE A 713 6.60 -1.46 -28.45
N ARG A 714 5.86 -1.14 -29.52
CA ARG A 714 5.21 0.17 -29.70
C ARG A 714 3.89 0.30 -28.95
N PHE A 715 3.34 -0.81 -28.47
CA PHE A 715 2.13 -0.85 -27.65
C PHE A 715 2.48 -1.23 -26.22
N ASP A 716 1.66 -0.74 -25.31
CA ASP A 716 1.71 -1.02 -23.88
C ASP A 716 0.28 -1.20 -23.33
N GLU A 717 0.15 -1.63 -22.07
CA GLU A 717 -1.13 -1.74 -21.39
C GLU A 717 -1.20 -0.88 -20.13
N VAL A 718 -2.41 -0.39 -19.82
CA VAL A 718 -2.76 0.14 -18.51
C VAL A 718 -4.06 -0.48 -18.05
N HIS A 719 -4.23 -0.59 -16.73
CA HIS A 719 -5.47 -1.08 -16.15
C HIS A 719 -6.00 -0.16 -15.05
N TRP A 720 -7.32 -0.11 -14.90
CA TRP A 720 -7.98 0.66 -13.86
C TRP A 720 -9.30 0.04 -13.44
N LYS A 721 -9.74 0.41 -12.23
CA LYS A 721 -11.07 0.11 -11.72
C LYS A 721 -12.01 1.31 -11.93
N LEU A 722 -13.23 1.00 -12.34
CA LEU A 722 -14.40 1.89 -12.28
C LEU A 722 -15.08 1.72 -10.92
N ASP A 723 -15.67 2.79 -10.40
CA ASP A 723 -16.40 2.74 -9.12
C ASP A 723 -17.69 1.93 -9.23
N THR A 724 -18.29 1.91 -10.42
CA THR A 724 -19.49 1.12 -10.74
C THR A 724 -19.18 0.15 -11.87
N PRO A 725 -19.47 -1.16 -11.72
CA PRO A 725 -19.29 -2.14 -12.78
C PRO A 725 -20.16 -1.82 -14.00
N LEU A 726 -19.55 -1.86 -15.18
CA LEU A 726 -20.25 -1.78 -16.47
C LEU A 726 -21.24 -2.94 -16.61
N GLN A 727 -22.43 -2.64 -17.11
CA GLN A 727 -23.49 -3.60 -17.39
C GLN A 727 -23.66 -3.78 -18.90
N ALA A 728 -24.28 -4.90 -19.30
CA ALA A 728 -24.66 -5.12 -20.69
C ALA A 728 -25.51 -3.94 -21.22
N GLY A 729 -25.14 -3.43 -22.40
CA GLY A 729 -25.78 -2.26 -23.02
C GLY A 729 -25.16 -0.92 -22.65
N ASP A 730 -24.35 -0.83 -21.59
CA ASP A 730 -23.57 0.38 -21.32
C ASP A 730 -22.59 0.65 -22.47
N THR A 731 -22.33 1.93 -22.72
CA THR A 731 -21.29 2.36 -23.65
C THR A 731 -20.08 2.83 -22.89
N ILE A 732 -18.90 2.30 -23.23
CA ILE A 732 -17.61 2.81 -22.74
C ILE A 732 -16.87 3.46 -23.91
N ARG A 733 -16.41 4.69 -23.71
CA ARG A 733 -15.72 5.49 -24.73
C ARG A 733 -14.39 5.98 -24.20
N ILE A 734 -13.33 5.72 -24.96
CA ILE A 734 -12.00 6.29 -24.75
C ILE A 734 -11.83 7.48 -25.69
N GLN A 735 -11.49 8.65 -25.14
CA GLN A 735 -11.48 9.91 -25.88
C GLN A 735 -10.27 10.77 -25.52
N LYS A 736 -9.63 11.36 -26.53
CA LYS A 736 -8.59 12.38 -26.33
C LYS A 736 -9.24 13.74 -26.06
N ASN A 737 -8.99 14.35 -24.90
CA ASN A 737 -9.41 15.73 -24.58
C ASN A 737 -8.38 16.54 -23.78
N ASN A 738 -7.19 16.00 -23.57
CA ASN A 738 -6.20 16.57 -22.67
C ASN A 738 -5.49 17.83 -23.24
N GLY A 739 -5.70 18.16 -24.52
CA GLY A 739 -5.16 19.36 -25.15
C GLY A 739 -3.67 19.29 -25.49
N ASP A 740 -3.01 18.16 -25.30
CA ASP A 740 -1.64 17.97 -25.76
C ASP A 740 -1.57 17.68 -27.26
N ASN A 741 -0.35 17.74 -27.80
CA ASN A 741 -0.07 17.53 -29.22
C ASN A 741 0.25 16.05 -29.56
N LEU A 742 -0.02 15.10 -28.66
CA LEU A 742 0.27 13.69 -28.87
C LEU A 742 -0.87 12.99 -29.62
N GLU A 743 -0.54 12.20 -30.63
CA GLU A 743 -1.45 11.21 -31.21
C GLU A 743 -1.40 9.95 -30.34
N TYR A 744 -2.55 9.48 -29.87
CA TYR A 744 -2.66 8.19 -29.18
C TYR A 744 -3.22 7.14 -30.13
N GLY A 745 -2.96 5.87 -29.85
CA GLY A 745 -3.67 4.76 -30.46
C GLY A 745 -4.32 3.89 -29.38
N VAL A 746 -5.54 3.43 -29.64
CA VAL A 746 -6.22 2.43 -28.82
C VAL A 746 -6.41 1.18 -29.65
N ASP A 747 -5.88 0.06 -29.17
CA ASP A 747 -6.02 -1.24 -29.80
C ASP A 747 -7.33 -1.90 -29.36
N PHE A 748 -7.42 -2.28 -28.08
CA PHE A 748 -8.61 -2.89 -27.51
C PHE A 748 -8.81 -2.52 -26.04
N LEU A 749 -10.01 -2.84 -25.54
CA LEU A 749 -10.31 -2.94 -24.12
C LEU A 749 -10.53 -4.40 -23.71
N GLU A 750 -10.01 -4.80 -22.55
CA GLU A 750 -10.41 -6.02 -21.84
C GLU A 750 -11.20 -5.62 -20.61
N ILE A 751 -12.43 -6.13 -20.46
CA ILE A 751 -13.35 -5.75 -19.38
C ILE A 751 -13.73 -7.00 -18.58
N GLU A 752 -13.63 -6.93 -17.25
CA GLU A 752 -13.92 -8.04 -16.34
C GLU A 752 -14.56 -7.63 -15.01
N PRO A 753 -15.31 -8.54 -14.37
CA PRO A 753 -15.65 -8.43 -12.97
C PRO A 753 -14.38 -8.44 -12.11
N VAL A 754 -14.28 -7.50 -11.17
CA VAL A 754 -13.19 -7.48 -10.19
C VAL A 754 -13.62 -8.31 -8.98
N PRO A 755 -12.90 -9.39 -8.63
CA PRO A 755 -13.21 -10.19 -7.45
C PRO A 755 -13.17 -9.35 -6.16
N ALA A 756 -13.87 -9.79 -5.12
CA ALA A 756 -13.73 -9.18 -3.80
C ALA A 756 -12.29 -9.31 -3.27
N VAL A 757 -11.91 -8.41 -2.38
CA VAL A 757 -10.61 -8.44 -1.69
C VAL A 757 -10.47 -9.76 -0.93
N ILE A 758 -9.38 -10.50 -1.16
CA ILE A 758 -9.04 -11.69 -0.39
C ILE A 758 -8.62 -11.24 1.01
N THR A 759 -9.36 -11.66 2.03
CA THR A 759 -9.10 -11.27 3.42
C THR A 759 -7.86 -11.96 3.98
N ARG A 760 -7.17 -11.28 4.90
CA ARG A 760 -6.03 -11.83 5.65
C ARG A 760 -6.34 -13.24 6.18
N PRO A 761 -5.57 -14.27 5.83
CA PRO A 761 -5.75 -15.62 6.38
C PRO A 761 -5.60 -15.63 7.90
N VAL A 762 -6.39 -16.46 8.58
CA VAL A 762 -6.24 -16.67 10.04
C VAL A 762 -4.83 -17.22 10.33
N ASN A 763 -4.20 -16.76 11.41
CA ASN A 763 -2.85 -17.17 11.82
C ASN A 763 -1.77 -16.89 10.75
N SER A 764 -1.88 -15.78 10.03
CA SER A 764 -0.86 -15.25 9.11
C SER A 764 -0.04 -14.13 9.73
N VAL A 765 1.10 -13.82 9.12
CA VAL A 765 1.87 -12.57 9.32
C VAL A 765 1.55 -11.64 8.16
N SER A 766 1.36 -10.34 8.42
CA SER A 766 1.19 -9.35 7.34
C SER A 766 2.37 -8.40 7.25
N VAL A 767 2.68 -7.91 6.04
CA VAL A 767 3.71 -6.87 5.84
C VAL A 767 3.42 -5.60 6.67
N THR A 768 2.13 -5.29 6.90
CA THR A 768 1.72 -4.13 7.71
C THR A 768 1.97 -4.33 9.20
N ASP A 769 2.07 -5.57 9.69
CA ASP A 769 2.48 -5.86 11.08
C ASP A 769 3.95 -5.43 11.32
N HIS A 770 4.69 -5.24 10.23
CA HIS A 770 6.11 -4.90 10.22
C HIS A 770 6.39 -3.51 9.65
N GLY A 771 5.37 -2.66 9.53
CA GLY A 771 5.51 -1.24 9.18
C GLY A 771 5.38 -0.91 7.70
N ALA A 772 5.04 -1.86 6.83
CA ALA A 772 4.67 -1.53 5.44
C ALA A 772 3.36 -0.74 5.44
N VAL A 773 3.26 0.29 4.59
CA VAL A 773 2.09 1.16 4.52
C VAL A 773 1.68 1.30 3.05
N ALA A 774 0.51 0.78 2.72
CA ALA A 774 -0.02 0.88 1.38
C ALA A 774 -0.31 2.34 0.96
N ASN A 775 -0.04 2.65 -0.30
CA ASN A 775 -0.44 3.87 -1.02
C ASN A 775 0.14 5.19 -0.49
N ASP A 776 1.21 5.17 0.30
CA ASP A 776 1.86 6.38 0.81
C ASP A 776 3.05 6.85 -0.03
N GLY A 777 3.45 6.05 -1.02
CA GLY A 777 4.58 6.32 -1.91
C GLY A 777 5.95 6.00 -1.33
N GLN A 778 6.03 5.53 -0.07
CA GLN A 778 7.28 5.25 0.64
C GLN A 778 7.77 3.82 0.40
N ASP A 779 9.06 3.58 0.65
CA ASP A 779 9.63 2.24 0.52
C ASP A 779 9.15 1.29 1.63
N ASP A 780 8.70 0.11 1.22
CA ASP A 780 8.20 -0.96 2.08
C ASP A 780 9.17 -2.16 2.18
N LEU A 781 10.29 -2.14 1.45
CA LEU A 781 11.15 -3.31 1.29
C LEU A 781 11.71 -3.82 2.64
N ALA A 782 12.06 -2.91 3.55
CA ALA A 782 12.52 -3.27 4.89
C ALA A 782 11.44 -4.04 5.68
N ALA A 783 10.18 -3.58 5.60
CA ALA A 783 9.04 -4.23 6.26
C ALA A 783 8.72 -5.60 5.62
N PHE A 784 8.81 -5.70 4.29
CA PHE A 784 8.67 -6.97 3.58
C PHE A 784 9.71 -8.00 4.03
N ASN A 785 10.98 -7.60 4.13
CA ASN A 785 12.05 -8.48 4.61
C ASN A 785 11.85 -8.93 6.07
N ALA A 786 11.40 -8.01 6.94
CA ALA A 786 11.06 -8.33 8.32
C ALA A 786 9.87 -9.32 8.41
N ALA A 787 8.84 -9.11 7.58
CA ALA A 787 7.66 -9.97 7.53
C ALA A 787 7.98 -11.37 7.00
N VAL A 788 8.85 -11.49 5.99
CA VAL A 788 9.38 -12.79 5.54
C VAL A 788 10.08 -13.52 6.69
N THR A 789 10.95 -12.84 7.43
CA THR A 789 11.67 -13.42 8.57
C THR A 789 10.70 -13.94 9.64
N ALA A 790 9.66 -13.16 9.97
CA ALA A 790 8.64 -13.54 10.94
C ALA A 790 7.76 -14.70 10.44
N ALA A 791 7.35 -14.68 9.18
CA ALA A 791 6.53 -15.72 8.57
C ALA A 791 7.29 -17.07 8.51
N VAL A 792 8.55 -17.05 8.05
CA VAL A 792 9.40 -18.25 7.97
C VAL A 792 9.69 -18.82 9.36
N SER A 793 10.07 -17.99 10.34
CA SER A 793 10.40 -18.48 11.69
C SER A 793 9.19 -19.05 12.45
N SER A 794 7.98 -18.58 12.11
CA SER A 794 6.73 -19.06 12.72
C SER A 794 5.98 -20.10 11.88
N GLY A 795 6.46 -20.44 10.68
CA GLY A 795 5.79 -21.37 9.76
C GLY A 795 4.42 -20.89 9.28
N LYS A 796 4.22 -19.56 9.20
CA LYS A 796 2.94 -18.93 8.85
C LYS A 796 2.95 -18.41 7.40
N THR A 797 1.77 -18.27 6.82
CA THR A 797 1.57 -17.54 5.56
C THR A 797 1.93 -16.07 5.73
N LEU A 798 2.64 -15.51 4.76
CA LEU A 798 2.82 -14.07 4.59
C LEU A 798 1.64 -13.49 3.77
N TYR A 799 0.96 -12.49 4.32
CA TYR A 799 -0.16 -11.81 3.69
C TYR A 799 0.19 -10.36 3.32
N ILE A 800 -0.08 -9.99 2.07
CA ILE A 800 0.09 -8.63 1.56
C ILE A 800 -1.32 -8.06 1.32
N PRO A 801 -1.76 -7.04 2.08
CA PRO A 801 -3.12 -6.51 1.96
C PRO A 801 -3.33 -5.73 0.65
N ALA A 802 -4.55 -5.26 0.44
CA ALA A 802 -4.87 -4.38 -0.69
C ALA A 802 -4.12 -3.04 -0.57
N GLY A 803 -3.64 -2.54 -1.71
CA GLY A 803 -2.90 -1.30 -1.84
C GLY A 803 -1.64 -1.46 -2.70
N THR A 804 -1.00 -0.33 -2.98
CA THR A 804 0.30 -0.27 -3.66
C THR A 804 1.40 -0.17 -2.63
N PHE A 805 2.39 -1.06 -2.72
CA PHE A 805 3.59 -1.08 -1.91
C PHE A 805 4.81 -0.83 -2.80
N ASN A 806 5.67 0.10 -2.40
CA ASN A 806 6.84 0.45 -3.20
C ASN A 806 8.07 -0.32 -2.71
N LEU A 807 8.78 -0.97 -3.62
CA LEU A 807 10.00 -1.72 -3.33
C LEU A 807 11.18 -1.05 -4.05
N SER A 808 12.07 -0.42 -3.29
CA SER A 808 13.22 0.35 -3.80
C SER A 808 14.37 -0.50 -4.36
N SER A 809 14.28 -1.81 -4.22
CA SER A 809 15.27 -2.76 -4.73
C SER A 809 14.65 -4.13 -4.96
N MET A 810 15.47 -5.07 -5.46
CA MET A 810 15.10 -6.47 -5.57
C MET A 810 14.67 -7.05 -4.22
N TRP A 811 13.52 -7.70 -4.19
CA TRP A 811 13.05 -8.41 -3.01
C TRP A 811 13.67 -9.81 -2.97
N GLN A 812 14.59 -10.01 -2.03
CA GLN A 812 15.28 -11.29 -1.84
C GLN A 812 14.57 -12.14 -0.79
N ILE A 813 13.93 -13.23 -1.23
CA ILE A 813 13.23 -14.16 -0.34
C ILE A 813 14.16 -15.34 -0.04
N GLY A 814 14.87 -15.21 1.08
CA GLY A 814 15.96 -16.11 1.49
C GLY A 814 17.30 -15.73 0.87
N SER A 815 18.33 -16.54 1.12
CA SER A 815 19.67 -16.35 0.53
C SER A 815 20.26 -17.68 0.06
N ALA A 816 21.28 -17.66 -0.81
CA ALA A 816 21.95 -18.88 -1.26
C ALA A 816 22.48 -19.74 -0.09
N ASN A 817 22.97 -19.08 0.96
CA ASN A 817 23.53 -19.70 2.17
C ASN A 817 22.45 -20.08 3.21
N SER A 818 21.27 -19.49 3.14
CA SER A 818 20.14 -19.76 4.04
C SER A 818 18.85 -19.77 3.22
N LYS A 819 18.64 -20.89 2.53
CA LYS A 819 17.46 -21.13 1.70
C LYS A 819 16.26 -21.45 2.57
N ILE A 820 15.08 -21.05 2.12
CA ILE A 820 13.82 -21.32 2.81
C ILE A 820 13.29 -22.68 2.35
N ASN A 821 12.81 -23.49 3.29
CA ASN A 821 12.23 -24.79 2.95
C ASN A 821 10.84 -24.61 2.32
N ASN A 822 9.80 -24.35 3.12
CA ASN A 822 8.46 -24.09 2.62
C ASN A 822 8.07 -22.64 2.89
N PHE A 823 7.37 -22.02 1.95
CA PHE A 823 6.91 -20.65 2.11
C PHE A 823 5.59 -20.41 1.38
N THR A 824 4.69 -19.67 2.00
CA THR A 824 3.41 -19.29 1.40
C THR A 824 3.25 -17.79 1.49
N VAL A 825 3.01 -17.15 0.34
CA VAL A 825 2.74 -15.72 0.20
C VAL A 825 1.43 -15.55 -0.54
N THR A 826 0.55 -14.71 -0.04
CA THR A 826 -0.69 -14.39 -0.75
C THR A 826 -1.04 -12.92 -0.62
N GLY A 827 -1.36 -12.30 -1.75
CA GLY A 827 -1.91 -10.95 -1.79
C GLY A 827 -3.43 -10.92 -1.59
N ALA A 828 -4.02 -9.75 -1.73
CA ALA A 828 -5.46 -9.55 -1.64
C ALA A 828 -6.21 -9.73 -2.97
N GLY A 829 -5.50 -10.16 -4.03
CA GLY A 829 -5.96 -10.27 -5.42
C GLY A 829 -5.17 -9.30 -6.32
N PHE A 830 -4.82 -9.69 -7.55
CA PHE A 830 -3.99 -8.84 -8.43
C PHE A 830 -4.65 -7.51 -8.83
N TRP A 831 -5.97 -7.36 -8.70
CA TRP A 831 -6.65 -6.05 -8.86
C TRP A 831 -6.55 -5.15 -7.61
N HIS A 832 -6.03 -5.67 -6.50
CA HIS A 832 -6.05 -5.03 -5.19
C HIS A 832 -4.68 -4.85 -4.59
N THR A 833 -3.76 -5.81 -4.73
CA THR A 833 -2.39 -5.73 -4.21
C THR A 833 -1.42 -5.48 -5.35
N ASN A 834 -0.75 -4.32 -5.30
CA ASN A 834 0.21 -3.88 -6.30
C ASN A 834 1.60 -3.79 -5.67
N LEU A 835 2.58 -4.49 -6.23
CA LEU A 835 3.99 -4.34 -5.90
C LEU A 835 4.66 -3.49 -6.97
N GLN A 836 5.04 -2.26 -6.62
CA GLN A 836 5.69 -1.34 -7.53
C GLN A 836 7.18 -1.30 -7.20
N PHE A 837 8.03 -1.86 -8.07
CA PHE A 837 9.47 -1.67 -7.94
C PHE A 837 9.85 -0.29 -8.47
N THR A 838 10.59 0.51 -7.69
CA THR A 838 10.79 1.94 -8.00
C THR A 838 12.18 2.27 -8.54
N ASN A 839 13.12 1.35 -8.45
CA ASN A 839 14.49 1.58 -8.90
C ASN A 839 14.65 1.13 -10.37
N PRO A 840 15.09 2.02 -11.27
CA PRO A 840 15.19 1.72 -12.71
C PRO A 840 16.51 1.03 -13.09
N ASN A 841 17.46 0.90 -12.16
CA ASN A 841 18.79 0.36 -12.46
C ASN A 841 18.76 -1.17 -12.60
N ALA A 842 19.76 -1.72 -13.28
CA ALA A 842 20.03 -3.15 -13.27
C ALA A 842 20.13 -3.70 -11.83
N ALA A 843 19.61 -4.90 -11.61
CA ALA A 843 19.42 -5.56 -10.32
C ALA A 843 18.60 -4.75 -9.30
N GLY A 844 17.86 -3.73 -9.76
CA GLY A 844 17.10 -2.80 -8.93
C GLY A 844 15.69 -3.27 -8.54
N GLY A 845 15.25 -4.47 -8.94
CA GLY A 845 13.91 -4.94 -8.57
C GLY A 845 13.61 -6.36 -9.04
N GLY A 846 12.34 -6.74 -8.95
CA GLY A 846 11.91 -8.12 -9.11
C GLY A 846 12.10 -8.95 -7.84
N ILE A 847 11.71 -10.22 -7.89
CA ILE A 847 11.76 -11.15 -6.76
C ILE A 847 12.80 -12.25 -7.03
N SER A 848 13.87 -12.26 -6.23
CA SER A 848 14.84 -13.36 -6.21
C SER A 848 14.43 -14.40 -5.18
N LEU A 849 14.06 -15.60 -5.63
CA LEU A 849 13.62 -16.70 -4.78
C LEU A 849 14.81 -17.60 -4.40
N ARG A 850 14.91 -17.95 -3.11
CA ARG A 850 15.91 -18.90 -2.59
C ARG A 850 15.22 -20.03 -1.81
N ILE A 851 14.40 -20.81 -2.52
CA ILE A 851 13.55 -21.87 -1.98
C ILE A 851 14.09 -23.27 -2.32
N THR A 852 14.05 -24.21 -1.37
CA THR A 852 14.39 -25.63 -1.60
C THR A 852 13.22 -26.58 -1.53
N GLY A 853 12.23 -26.29 -0.68
CA GLY A 853 10.98 -27.05 -0.54
C GLY A 853 9.88 -26.43 -1.40
N LYS A 854 8.66 -26.31 -0.87
CA LYS A 854 7.50 -25.82 -1.61
C LYS A 854 7.26 -24.32 -1.40
N LEU A 855 7.23 -23.56 -2.50
CA LEU A 855 6.68 -22.21 -2.54
C LEU A 855 5.20 -22.25 -2.97
N ASP A 856 4.38 -21.42 -2.37
CA ASP A 856 3.06 -21.05 -2.86
C ASP A 856 3.00 -19.51 -2.88
N PHE A 857 2.92 -18.90 -4.06
CA PHE A 857 2.93 -17.44 -4.22
C PHE A 857 1.77 -17.00 -5.10
N SER A 858 0.90 -16.13 -4.60
CA SER A 858 -0.34 -15.81 -5.32
C SER A 858 -0.94 -14.42 -5.11
N HIS A 859 -1.86 -14.07 -6.00
CA HIS A 859 -2.83 -12.98 -5.83
C HIS A 859 -2.22 -11.57 -5.74
N VAL A 860 -1.20 -11.28 -6.56
CA VAL A 860 -0.56 -9.95 -6.62
C VAL A 860 -0.37 -9.48 -8.07
N TYR A 861 -0.47 -8.18 -8.27
CA TYR A 861 0.05 -7.49 -9.43
C TYR A 861 1.45 -6.96 -9.14
N MET A 862 2.34 -6.99 -10.13
CA MET A 862 3.70 -6.47 -10.04
C MET A 862 4.05 -5.63 -11.25
N ASN A 863 4.64 -4.47 -10.99
CA ASN A 863 5.16 -3.56 -12.00
C ASN A 863 6.60 -3.16 -11.68
N SER A 864 7.39 -2.91 -12.72
CA SER A 864 8.77 -2.46 -12.60
C SER A 864 8.89 -0.93 -12.70
N ASN A 865 10.13 -0.44 -12.60
CA ASN A 865 10.54 0.86 -13.16
C ASN A 865 11.62 0.68 -14.24
N LEU A 866 11.65 -0.48 -14.89
CA LEU A 866 12.64 -0.88 -15.87
C LEU A 866 12.20 -0.51 -17.29
N ARG A 867 13.15 -0.06 -18.10
CA ARG A 867 12.93 0.31 -19.52
C ARG A 867 14.02 -0.18 -20.48
N SER A 868 14.97 -0.98 -19.97
CA SER A 868 16.13 -1.46 -20.73
C SER A 868 16.43 -2.91 -20.38
N ARG A 869 16.81 -3.72 -21.38
CA ARG A 869 17.37 -5.06 -21.14
C ARG A 869 18.80 -5.01 -20.59
N HIS A 870 19.43 -3.85 -20.52
CA HIS A 870 20.82 -3.64 -20.08
C HIS A 870 21.80 -4.60 -20.77
N ASN A 871 21.68 -4.81 -22.08
CA ASN A 871 22.47 -5.81 -22.82
C ASN A 871 22.50 -7.16 -22.09
N GLN A 872 21.32 -7.72 -21.81
CA GLN A 872 21.11 -8.99 -21.09
C GLN A 872 21.61 -9.02 -19.63
N ASN A 873 22.04 -7.88 -19.07
CA ASN A 873 22.54 -7.77 -17.70
C ASN A 873 21.56 -7.02 -16.78
N ALA A 874 20.26 -6.99 -17.09
CA ALA A 874 19.30 -6.29 -16.25
C ALA A 874 19.12 -6.97 -14.90
N ILE A 875 19.10 -8.31 -14.82
CA ILE A 875 18.90 -9.09 -13.58
C ILE A 875 17.65 -8.59 -12.84
N TYR A 876 16.57 -8.42 -13.59
CA TYR A 876 15.38 -7.70 -13.14
C TYR A 876 14.12 -8.37 -13.69
N LYS A 877 14.03 -9.69 -13.50
CA LYS A 877 12.85 -10.48 -13.86
C LYS A 877 11.80 -10.34 -12.77
N GLY A 878 10.52 -10.52 -13.10
CA GLY A 878 9.44 -10.54 -12.10
C GLY A 878 9.74 -11.57 -11.01
N PHE A 879 10.05 -12.80 -11.42
CA PHE A 879 10.55 -13.86 -10.54
C PHE A 879 11.81 -14.51 -11.12
N MET A 880 12.79 -14.83 -10.26
CA MET A 880 14.05 -15.45 -10.68
C MET A 880 14.68 -16.35 -9.61
N ASP A 881 15.71 -17.09 -10.02
CA ASP A 881 16.54 -17.98 -9.21
C ASP A 881 15.90 -19.34 -8.83
N ASN A 882 15.77 -19.65 -7.53
CA ASN A 882 15.51 -20.99 -7.02
C ASN A 882 14.07 -21.11 -6.50
N PHE A 883 13.20 -21.72 -7.31
CA PHE A 883 11.76 -21.80 -7.06
C PHE A 883 11.37 -22.98 -6.15
N GLY A 884 12.28 -23.92 -5.89
CA GLY A 884 12.01 -25.10 -5.06
C GLY A 884 11.29 -26.23 -5.82
N ASN A 885 10.70 -27.15 -5.07
CA ASN A 885 10.06 -28.38 -5.57
C ASN A 885 8.57 -28.41 -5.27
N ASN A 886 7.76 -28.83 -6.26
CA ASN A 886 6.29 -28.85 -6.19
C ASN A 886 5.68 -27.49 -5.82
N SER A 887 6.38 -26.42 -6.19
CA SER A 887 5.99 -25.05 -5.96
C SER A 887 4.86 -24.63 -6.89
N ILE A 888 4.12 -23.60 -6.49
CA ILE A 888 3.09 -22.99 -7.31
C ILE A 888 3.22 -21.46 -7.27
N ILE A 889 3.12 -20.84 -8.44
CA ILE A 889 2.91 -19.40 -8.60
C ILE A 889 1.62 -19.23 -9.39
N HIS A 890 0.60 -18.61 -8.80
CA HIS A 890 -0.70 -18.57 -9.44
C HIS A 890 -1.46 -17.27 -9.19
N ASP A 891 -2.34 -16.91 -10.11
CA ASP A 891 -3.14 -15.68 -10.03
C ASP A 891 -2.24 -14.45 -9.79
N VAL A 892 -1.18 -14.32 -10.59
CA VAL A 892 -0.32 -13.13 -10.62
C VAL A 892 -0.44 -12.37 -11.93
N TRP A 893 -0.25 -11.06 -11.88
CA TRP A 893 -0.13 -10.22 -13.08
C TRP A 893 1.21 -9.49 -13.03
N VAL A 894 2.09 -9.75 -13.99
CA VAL A 894 3.47 -9.27 -14.01
C VAL A 894 3.75 -8.53 -15.32
N GLU A 895 4.20 -7.28 -15.22
CA GLU A 895 4.53 -6.46 -16.39
C GLU A 895 5.75 -5.54 -16.23
N HIS A 896 6.34 -5.20 -17.38
CA HIS A 896 7.49 -4.29 -17.53
C HIS A 896 8.81 -4.79 -16.95
N PHE A 897 8.94 -6.07 -16.62
CA PHE A 897 10.21 -6.63 -16.16
C PHE A 897 11.12 -6.97 -17.34
N GLU A 898 12.36 -7.38 -17.04
CA GLU A 898 13.24 -7.96 -18.04
C GLU A 898 12.56 -9.19 -18.64
N CYS A 899 12.19 -10.14 -17.79
CA CYS A 899 11.32 -11.27 -18.12
C CYS A 899 10.20 -11.34 -17.08
N GLY A 900 9.07 -11.97 -17.40
CA GLY A 900 8.09 -12.33 -16.37
C GLY A 900 8.72 -13.27 -15.34
N MET A 901 9.29 -14.39 -15.80
CA MET A 901 9.98 -15.36 -14.94
C MET A 901 11.19 -16.00 -15.60
N TRP A 902 12.30 -16.10 -14.87
CA TRP A 902 13.48 -16.88 -15.26
C TRP A 902 13.79 -17.94 -14.19
N VAL A 903 13.39 -19.19 -14.46
CA VAL A 903 13.52 -20.30 -13.52
C VAL A 903 14.84 -20.99 -13.75
N GLY A 904 15.82 -20.77 -12.87
CA GLY A 904 17.13 -21.39 -13.01
C GLY A 904 18.11 -20.98 -11.93
N ASP A 905 18.95 -21.91 -11.52
CA ASP A 905 19.98 -21.68 -10.51
C ASP A 905 21.32 -21.28 -11.13
N TYR A 906 21.85 -20.16 -10.65
CA TYR A 906 23.21 -19.71 -10.98
C TYR A 906 24.07 -19.48 -9.72
N ALA A 907 23.61 -19.95 -8.56
CA ALA A 907 24.27 -19.73 -7.27
C ALA A 907 24.98 -20.97 -6.71
N HIS A 908 24.75 -22.17 -7.25
CA HIS A 908 25.33 -23.42 -6.75
C HIS A 908 26.16 -24.16 -7.80
N THR A 909 27.06 -25.03 -7.35
CA THR A 909 27.85 -25.92 -8.21
C THR A 909 28.00 -27.29 -7.51
N PRO A 910 27.35 -28.36 -8.00
CA PRO A 910 26.45 -28.35 -9.16
C PRO A 910 25.20 -27.50 -8.89
N ALA A 911 24.63 -26.93 -9.97
CA ALA A 911 23.39 -26.17 -9.90
C ALA A 911 22.24 -27.05 -9.36
N ILE A 912 21.38 -26.47 -8.53
CA ILE A 912 20.09 -27.07 -8.15
C ILE A 912 19.02 -26.67 -9.18
N TYR A 913 17.88 -27.36 -9.23
CA TYR A 913 16.83 -27.04 -10.19
C TYR A 913 15.44 -27.15 -9.58
N ALA A 914 14.50 -26.41 -10.16
CA ALA A 914 13.09 -26.53 -9.80
C ALA A 914 12.48 -27.76 -10.47
N SER A 915 11.72 -28.55 -9.72
CA SER A 915 10.96 -29.66 -10.27
C SER A 915 9.52 -29.65 -9.80
N GLY A 916 8.57 -29.86 -10.72
CA GLY A 916 7.14 -29.83 -10.38
C GLY A 916 6.60 -28.42 -10.12
N LEU A 917 7.25 -27.37 -10.62
CA LEU A 917 6.73 -26.00 -10.53
C LEU A 917 5.46 -25.88 -11.37
N VAL A 918 4.41 -25.28 -10.81
CA VAL A 918 3.19 -24.92 -11.52
C VAL A 918 3.09 -23.40 -11.59
N VAL A 919 3.01 -22.84 -12.79
CA VAL A 919 2.59 -21.45 -13.01
C VAL A 919 1.21 -21.47 -13.65
N GLU A 920 0.21 -20.87 -13.01
CA GLU A 920 -1.17 -20.93 -13.53
C GLU A 920 -2.01 -19.67 -13.31
N ASN A 921 -3.07 -19.51 -14.11
CA ASN A 921 -4.07 -18.45 -13.98
C ASN A 921 -3.45 -17.03 -13.96
N SER A 922 -2.35 -16.84 -14.69
CA SER A 922 -1.51 -15.65 -14.58
C SER A 922 -1.52 -14.80 -15.85
N ARG A 923 -1.16 -13.52 -15.71
CA ARG A 923 -0.98 -12.56 -16.81
C ARG A 923 0.48 -12.14 -16.86
N ILE A 924 1.18 -12.49 -17.92
CA ILE A 924 2.61 -12.20 -18.10
C ILE A 924 2.77 -11.33 -19.35
N ARG A 925 2.84 -10.02 -19.15
CA ARG A 925 2.63 -9.05 -20.23
C ARG A 925 3.73 -8.00 -20.30
N ASN A 926 3.96 -7.44 -21.49
CA ASN A 926 4.78 -6.25 -21.69
C ASN A 926 6.20 -6.34 -21.08
N ASN A 927 6.81 -7.52 -21.08
CA ASN A 927 8.19 -7.67 -20.60
C ASN A 927 9.18 -7.44 -21.75
N LEU A 928 10.37 -6.94 -21.41
CA LEU A 928 11.39 -6.54 -22.39
C LEU A 928 12.05 -7.74 -23.10
N ALA A 929 11.92 -8.94 -22.53
CA ALA A 929 12.44 -10.20 -23.02
C ALA A 929 11.38 -11.31 -22.86
N ASP A 930 11.79 -12.51 -22.48
CA ASP A 930 10.92 -13.68 -22.34
C ASP A 930 9.73 -13.43 -21.41
N GLY A 931 8.59 -14.06 -21.70
CA GLY A 931 7.51 -14.15 -20.72
C GLY A 931 7.94 -15.06 -19.56
N ILE A 932 8.13 -16.36 -19.84
CA ILE A 932 8.66 -17.34 -18.88
C ILE A 932 9.70 -18.23 -19.54
N ASN A 933 10.87 -18.36 -18.93
CA ASN A 933 11.91 -19.30 -19.36
C ASN A 933 12.22 -20.34 -18.27
N PHE A 934 12.02 -21.61 -18.59
CA PHE A 934 12.47 -22.75 -17.79
C PHE A 934 13.88 -23.14 -18.20
N SER A 935 14.85 -22.81 -17.34
CA SER A 935 16.26 -22.98 -17.61
C SER A 935 16.98 -23.83 -16.56
N GLN A 936 18.29 -24.07 -16.73
CA GLN A 936 19.17 -24.72 -15.74
C GLN A 936 18.60 -26.02 -15.13
N GLY A 937 18.12 -26.93 -15.98
CA GLY A 937 17.62 -28.24 -15.54
C GLY A 937 16.21 -28.25 -14.97
N THR A 938 15.48 -27.13 -15.01
CA THR A 938 14.06 -27.08 -14.61
C THR A 938 13.27 -28.19 -15.31
N SER A 939 12.54 -28.98 -14.53
CA SER A 939 11.95 -30.24 -15.00
C SER A 939 10.56 -30.50 -14.44
N ASN A 940 9.76 -31.32 -15.11
CA ASN A 940 8.39 -31.69 -14.71
C ASN A 940 7.52 -30.47 -14.34
N SER A 941 7.82 -29.30 -14.90
CA SER A 941 7.20 -28.03 -14.53
C SER A 941 6.20 -27.60 -15.60
N ILE A 942 5.19 -26.85 -15.22
CA ILE A 942 4.08 -26.48 -16.09
C ILE A 942 3.77 -24.98 -16.05
N VAL A 943 3.53 -24.40 -17.22
CA VAL A 943 2.80 -23.13 -17.34
C VAL A 943 1.45 -23.42 -17.98
N ARG A 944 0.36 -23.04 -17.32
CA ARG A 944 -0.99 -23.30 -17.84
C ARG A 944 -2.01 -22.22 -17.57
N ASN A 945 -3.07 -22.20 -18.38
CA ASN A 945 -4.19 -21.27 -18.24
C ASN A 945 -3.76 -19.82 -17.99
N SER A 946 -2.71 -19.39 -18.70
CA SER A 946 -2.09 -18.09 -18.52
C SER A 946 -2.16 -17.30 -19.81
N ASN A 947 -2.33 -15.99 -19.68
CA ASN A 947 -2.25 -15.07 -20.80
C ASN A 947 -0.85 -14.45 -20.85
N VAL A 948 -0.15 -14.65 -21.96
CA VAL A 948 1.21 -14.19 -22.21
C VAL A 948 1.14 -13.22 -23.38
N ARG A 949 1.46 -11.94 -23.19
CA ARG A 949 1.24 -10.94 -24.23
C ARG A 949 2.37 -9.94 -24.38
N ASN A 950 2.70 -9.56 -25.60
CA ASN A 950 3.55 -8.40 -25.89
C ASN A 950 4.95 -8.49 -25.24
N ASN A 951 5.52 -9.69 -25.20
CA ASN A 951 6.84 -9.94 -24.63
C ASN A 951 7.94 -9.85 -25.70
N GLY A 952 9.13 -9.48 -25.24
CA GLY A 952 10.28 -9.05 -26.04
C GLY A 952 11.35 -10.07 -26.34
N ASP A 953 11.03 -11.33 -26.13
CA ASP A 953 11.72 -12.52 -26.61
C ASP A 953 10.68 -13.65 -26.57
N ASP A 954 11.05 -14.91 -26.38
CA ASP A 954 10.06 -15.98 -26.36
C ASP A 954 8.96 -15.79 -25.31
N GLY A 955 7.70 -15.97 -25.70
CA GLY A 955 6.59 -15.92 -24.76
C GLY A 955 6.77 -16.97 -23.65
N LEU A 956 6.95 -18.24 -24.05
CA LEU A 956 7.25 -19.36 -23.15
C LEU A 956 8.42 -20.18 -23.72
N ALA A 957 9.48 -20.35 -22.95
CA ALA A 957 10.69 -21.03 -23.40
C ALA A 957 11.18 -22.14 -22.45
N VAL A 958 11.80 -23.17 -23.03
CA VAL A 958 12.67 -24.11 -22.31
C VAL A 958 14.08 -23.99 -22.86
N TRP A 959 14.99 -23.45 -22.05
CA TRP A 959 16.42 -23.41 -22.34
C TRP A 959 17.22 -24.33 -21.40
N PRO A 960 17.53 -25.58 -21.80
CA PRO A 960 18.31 -26.53 -20.99
C PRO A 960 19.81 -26.17 -20.94
N SER A 961 20.14 -24.98 -20.43
CA SER A 961 21.50 -24.58 -20.13
C SER A 961 22.11 -25.50 -19.08
N ASN A 962 23.41 -25.75 -19.19
CA ASN A 962 24.17 -26.63 -18.29
C ASN A 962 25.19 -25.84 -17.46
N THR A 963 24.99 -24.52 -17.31
CA THR A 963 25.89 -23.67 -16.54
C THR A 963 26.00 -24.21 -15.11
N PHE A 964 27.21 -24.20 -14.55
CA PHE A 964 27.51 -24.79 -13.24
C PHE A 964 27.06 -26.27 -13.08
N GLY A 965 27.01 -27.03 -14.17
CA GLY A 965 26.69 -28.46 -14.14
C GLY A 965 25.21 -28.75 -13.91
N ALA A 966 24.31 -27.83 -14.30
CA ALA A 966 22.88 -28.11 -14.32
C ALA A 966 22.57 -29.32 -15.25
N PRO A 967 21.63 -30.20 -14.87
CA PRO A 967 21.21 -31.32 -15.72
C PRO A 967 20.35 -30.84 -16.90
N ASP A 968 20.06 -31.74 -17.84
CA ASP A 968 19.09 -31.50 -18.90
C ASP A 968 17.70 -31.24 -18.29
N GLY A 969 17.02 -30.19 -18.74
CA GLY A 969 15.61 -29.98 -18.42
C GLY A 969 14.75 -31.03 -19.11
N VAL A 970 13.81 -31.65 -18.39
CA VAL A 970 12.96 -32.71 -18.95
C VAL A 970 11.49 -32.59 -18.53
N ASN A 971 10.57 -33.07 -19.38
CA ASN A 971 9.14 -33.22 -19.09
C ASN A 971 8.39 -31.94 -18.71
N ASN A 972 8.88 -30.76 -19.11
CA ASN A 972 8.15 -29.52 -18.94
C ASN A 972 6.95 -29.41 -19.87
N THR A 973 5.92 -28.69 -19.43
CA THR A 973 4.62 -28.60 -20.11
C THR A 973 4.15 -27.15 -20.25
N PHE A 974 3.71 -26.75 -21.44
CA PHE A 974 3.04 -25.47 -21.66
C PHE A 974 1.64 -25.71 -22.23
N SER A 975 0.59 -25.61 -21.41
CA SER A 975 -0.76 -26.00 -21.85
C SER A 975 -1.85 -24.98 -21.58
N TYR A 976 -2.85 -24.87 -22.46
CA TYR A 976 -3.99 -23.95 -22.28
C TYR A 976 -3.57 -22.49 -22.12
N ASN A 977 -2.53 -22.04 -22.83
CA ASN A 977 -2.09 -20.65 -22.76
C ASN A 977 -2.57 -19.86 -23.98
N THR A 978 -2.93 -18.60 -23.76
CA THR A 978 -3.17 -17.64 -24.85
C THR A 978 -1.95 -16.73 -24.95
N ILE A 979 -1.24 -16.79 -26.08
CA ILE A 979 0.04 -16.13 -26.32
C ILE A 979 -0.12 -15.15 -27.48
N GLU A 980 -0.01 -13.85 -27.24
CA GLU A 980 -0.43 -12.84 -28.22
C GLU A 980 0.62 -11.73 -28.37
N ASN A 981 0.70 -11.14 -29.58
CA ASN A 981 1.46 -9.92 -29.84
C ASN A 981 2.96 -10.01 -29.49
N ASN A 982 3.54 -11.21 -29.53
CA ASN A 982 4.94 -11.42 -29.21
C ASN A 982 5.80 -10.68 -30.25
N TRP A 983 6.67 -9.75 -29.85
CA TRP A 983 7.29 -8.81 -30.80
C TRP A 983 8.73 -9.15 -31.18
N ARG A 984 9.26 -10.26 -30.68
CA ARG A 984 10.55 -10.87 -31.05
C ARG A 984 10.45 -12.38 -30.88
N ALA A 985 11.23 -13.17 -31.62
CA ALA A 985 11.44 -14.60 -31.36
C ALA A 985 10.17 -15.48 -31.49
N GLY A 986 9.87 -16.37 -30.54
CA GLY A 986 8.77 -17.34 -30.64
C GLY A 986 7.63 -17.09 -29.64
N GLY A 987 6.40 -17.46 -29.97
CA GLY A 987 5.34 -17.59 -28.95
C GLY A 987 5.71 -18.68 -27.93
N ILE A 988 6.07 -19.86 -28.43
CA ILE A 988 6.63 -20.98 -27.65
C ILE A 988 7.97 -21.40 -28.25
N ALA A 989 8.99 -21.58 -27.41
CA ALA A 989 10.31 -22.04 -27.82
C ALA A 989 10.85 -23.21 -27.01
N ILE A 990 11.47 -24.18 -27.68
CA ILE A 990 12.19 -25.28 -27.02
C ILE A 990 13.56 -25.43 -27.65
N PHE A 991 14.63 -25.36 -26.85
CA PHE A 991 16.02 -25.34 -27.33
C PHE A 991 16.79 -26.65 -27.13
N GLY A 992 16.14 -27.64 -26.52
CA GLY A 992 16.73 -28.96 -26.28
C GLY A 992 15.98 -29.71 -25.20
N GLY A 993 16.65 -30.64 -24.53
CA GLY A 993 16.06 -31.44 -23.47
C GLY A 993 15.22 -32.60 -24.02
N SER A 994 14.30 -33.12 -23.20
CA SER A 994 13.54 -34.32 -23.52
C SER A 994 12.15 -34.34 -22.90
N GLY A 995 11.17 -34.92 -23.60
CA GLY A 995 9.85 -35.21 -23.02
C GLY A 995 8.93 -34.00 -22.86
N HIS A 996 9.30 -32.84 -23.42
CA HIS A 996 8.51 -31.63 -23.29
C HIS A 996 7.19 -31.71 -24.06
N LYS A 997 6.17 -31.02 -23.56
CA LYS A 997 4.86 -30.93 -24.19
C LYS A 997 4.38 -29.48 -24.27
N ALA A 998 3.75 -29.10 -25.37
CA ALA A 998 2.96 -27.87 -25.44
C ALA A 998 1.62 -28.14 -26.12
N ASP A 999 0.51 -28.02 -25.40
CA ASP A 999 -0.81 -28.45 -25.90
C ASP A 999 -1.97 -27.54 -25.55
N HIS A 1000 -3.02 -27.54 -26.38
CA HIS A 1000 -4.22 -26.71 -26.16
C HIS A 1000 -3.90 -25.20 -26.13
N ASN A 1001 -2.87 -24.72 -26.84
CA ASN A 1001 -2.48 -23.31 -26.83
C ASN A 1001 -3.17 -22.51 -27.95
N TYR A 1002 -3.21 -21.19 -27.77
CA TYR A 1002 -3.75 -20.25 -28.74
C TYR A 1002 -2.72 -19.14 -28.96
N ILE A 1003 -2.08 -19.09 -30.13
CA ILE A 1003 -0.94 -18.20 -30.42
C ILE A 1003 -1.32 -17.23 -31.56
N ILE A 1004 -1.14 -15.92 -31.36
CA ILE A 1004 -1.69 -14.92 -32.28
C ILE A 1004 -0.75 -13.72 -32.47
N ASP A 1005 -0.70 -13.18 -33.68
CA ASP A 1005 -0.10 -11.89 -34.04
C ASP A 1005 1.37 -11.73 -33.61
N THR A 1006 2.23 -12.70 -33.92
CA THR A 1006 3.68 -12.57 -33.65
C THR A 1006 4.33 -11.59 -34.63
N VAL A 1007 5.24 -10.74 -34.17
CA VAL A 1007 6.02 -9.81 -35.01
C VAL A 1007 7.49 -10.21 -35.00
N GLY A 1008 8.11 -10.25 -36.18
CA GLY A 1008 9.54 -10.56 -36.32
C GLY A 1008 9.93 -11.97 -35.85
N GLY A 1009 8.97 -12.91 -35.86
CA GLY A 1009 9.09 -14.18 -35.15
C GLY A 1009 8.19 -15.30 -35.65
N SER A 1010 7.99 -16.31 -34.79
CA SER A 1010 7.20 -17.53 -35.06
C SER A 1010 6.18 -17.77 -33.96
N GLY A 1011 5.13 -18.53 -34.25
CA GLY A 1011 4.25 -19.05 -33.21
C GLY A 1011 4.96 -20.09 -32.34
N ILE A 1012 5.61 -21.07 -32.99
CA ILE A 1012 6.44 -22.09 -32.33
C ILE A 1012 7.84 -22.07 -32.96
N ARG A 1013 8.90 -22.11 -32.15
CA ARG A 1013 10.27 -22.29 -32.62
C ARG A 1013 11.03 -23.39 -31.88
N LEU A 1014 11.87 -24.13 -32.59
CA LEU A 1014 12.88 -24.99 -32.00
C LEU A 1014 14.22 -24.69 -32.65
N ASN A 1015 15.29 -24.55 -31.86
CA ASN A 1015 16.63 -24.42 -32.41
C ASN A 1015 17.70 -25.07 -31.55
N THR A 1016 18.91 -25.20 -32.09
CA THR A 1016 20.11 -25.68 -31.38
C THR A 1016 21.19 -24.61 -31.30
N THR A 1017 20.79 -23.33 -31.25
CA THR A 1017 21.72 -22.19 -31.28
C THR A 1017 22.41 -21.97 -29.93
N PHE A 1018 21.70 -22.20 -28.83
CA PHE A 1018 22.16 -21.83 -27.50
C PHE A 1018 23.07 -22.88 -26.85
N PRO A 1019 24.01 -22.48 -25.98
CA PRO A 1019 24.79 -23.42 -25.17
C PRO A 1019 23.89 -24.28 -24.27
N GLY A 1020 24.32 -25.52 -24.00
CA GLY A 1020 23.57 -26.45 -23.15
C GLY A 1020 23.30 -27.77 -23.86
N ALA A 1021 22.35 -28.53 -23.32
CA ALA A 1021 21.93 -29.78 -23.95
C ALA A 1021 20.94 -29.50 -25.08
N HIS A 1022 21.10 -30.18 -26.22
CA HIS A 1022 20.15 -30.10 -27.34
C HIS A 1022 19.20 -31.31 -27.33
N PHE A 1023 18.79 -31.81 -28.49
CA PHE A 1023 17.79 -32.87 -28.62
C PHE A 1023 18.40 -34.28 -28.67
N ASN A 1024 19.70 -34.44 -28.39
CA ASN A 1024 20.39 -35.70 -28.63
C ASN A 1024 19.79 -36.89 -27.87
N ASN A 1025 19.35 -36.65 -26.64
CA ASN A 1025 18.70 -37.63 -25.76
C ASN A 1025 17.17 -37.50 -25.73
N ASN A 1026 16.58 -36.69 -26.62
CA ASN A 1026 15.14 -36.45 -26.62
C ASN A 1026 14.38 -37.75 -26.90
N THR A 1027 13.54 -38.17 -25.98
CA THR A 1027 12.66 -39.35 -26.13
C THR A 1027 11.39 -39.03 -26.93
N GLY A 1028 11.01 -37.75 -27.01
CA GLY A 1028 9.82 -37.29 -27.70
C GLY A 1028 9.38 -35.93 -27.17
N ILE A 1029 9.27 -34.93 -28.05
CA ILE A 1029 8.60 -33.66 -27.76
C ILE A 1029 7.28 -33.63 -28.51
N LEU A 1030 6.22 -33.17 -27.83
CA LEU A 1030 4.86 -33.14 -28.38
C LEU A 1030 4.30 -31.72 -28.39
N PHE A 1031 3.90 -31.25 -29.56
CA PHE A 1031 3.02 -30.11 -29.73
C PHE A 1031 1.64 -30.60 -30.16
N SER A 1032 0.58 -30.22 -29.45
CA SER A 1032 -0.76 -30.66 -29.85
C SER A 1032 -1.86 -29.62 -29.68
N ASP A 1033 -2.97 -29.83 -30.39
CA ASP A 1033 -4.24 -29.14 -30.16
C ASP A 1033 -4.08 -27.61 -30.09
N THR A 1034 -3.31 -27.03 -31.02
CA THR A 1034 -2.91 -25.61 -30.95
C THR A 1034 -3.38 -24.86 -32.19
N THR A 1035 -3.91 -23.65 -31.99
CA THR A 1035 -4.18 -22.73 -33.11
C THR A 1035 -3.10 -21.65 -33.14
N ILE A 1036 -2.59 -21.34 -34.33
CA ILE A 1036 -1.64 -20.26 -34.58
C ILE A 1036 -2.22 -19.35 -35.67
N ILE A 1037 -2.35 -18.06 -35.38
CA ILE A 1037 -2.95 -17.07 -36.28
C ILE A 1037 -1.96 -15.94 -36.55
N ASN A 1038 -1.91 -15.44 -37.79
CA ASN A 1038 -1.16 -14.22 -38.16
C ASN A 1038 0.33 -14.25 -37.76
N SER A 1039 0.91 -15.43 -37.68
CA SER A 1039 2.27 -15.65 -37.17
C SER A 1039 3.24 -16.05 -38.28
N GLY A 1040 4.53 -16.11 -37.95
CA GLY A 1040 5.62 -16.15 -38.93
C GLY A 1040 6.10 -14.74 -39.27
N THR A 1041 7.13 -14.61 -40.09
CA THR A 1041 7.61 -13.30 -40.56
C THR A 1041 8.46 -13.44 -41.80
N SER A 1042 8.58 -12.37 -42.59
CA SER A 1042 9.63 -12.21 -43.60
C SER A 1042 10.84 -11.42 -43.12
N GLN A 1043 10.79 -10.87 -41.90
CA GLN A 1043 11.81 -9.99 -41.36
C GLN A 1043 11.99 -10.18 -39.85
N ASP A 1044 12.73 -11.21 -39.46
CA ASP A 1044 13.28 -11.29 -38.09
C ASP A 1044 14.37 -10.21 -37.87
N LEU A 1045 15.00 -10.19 -36.69
CA LEU A 1045 16.09 -9.24 -36.38
C LEU A 1045 17.35 -9.44 -37.24
N TYR A 1046 17.43 -10.54 -37.99
CA TYR A 1046 18.49 -10.84 -38.94
C TYR A 1046 18.04 -10.63 -40.39
N ASN A 1047 16.90 -9.95 -40.59
CA ASN A 1047 16.26 -9.70 -41.89
C ASN A 1047 16.00 -10.99 -42.69
N GLY A 1048 15.62 -12.07 -42.01
CA GLY A 1048 15.26 -13.33 -42.64
C GLY A 1048 13.83 -13.77 -42.35
N GLU A 1049 13.33 -14.66 -43.20
CA GLU A 1049 12.05 -15.31 -43.04
C GLU A 1049 12.05 -16.36 -41.91
N ARG A 1050 10.90 -16.46 -41.22
CA ARG A 1050 10.58 -17.51 -40.24
C ARG A 1050 9.17 -18.01 -40.48
N GLY A 1051 9.00 -19.33 -40.43
CA GLY A 1051 7.68 -19.94 -40.51
C GLY A 1051 6.83 -19.66 -39.27
N ALA A 1052 5.52 -19.82 -39.38
CA ALA A 1052 4.65 -19.84 -38.18
C ALA A 1052 5.07 -20.96 -37.20
N ILE A 1053 5.55 -22.08 -37.73
CA ILE A 1053 6.41 -23.06 -37.03
C ILE A 1053 7.80 -23.02 -37.68
N ASP A 1054 8.84 -22.72 -36.89
CA ASP A 1054 10.24 -22.67 -37.36
C ASP A 1054 11.10 -23.72 -36.64
N LEU A 1055 11.74 -24.60 -37.41
CA LEU A 1055 12.66 -25.61 -36.90
C LEU A 1055 14.06 -25.35 -37.48
N GLU A 1056 14.97 -24.90 -36.61
CA GLU A 1056 16.31 -24.47 -36.98
C GLU A 1056 17.37 -25.43 -36.39
N ALA A 1057 17.86 -26.38 -37.19
CA ALA A 1057 18.94 -27.28 -36.76
C ALA A 1057 20.30 -26.57 -36.90
N SER A 1058 20.55 -25.57 -36.05
CA SER A 1058 21.68 -24.63 -36.14
C SER A 1058 23.04 -25.34 -36.15
N THR A 1059 23.31 -26.17 -35.13
CA THR A 1059 24.56 -26.96 -35.02
C THR A 1059 24.29 -28.44 -34.83
N ASP A 1060 23.38 -28.78 -33.92
CA ASP A 1060 22.98 -30.16 -33.61
C ASP A 1060 21.62 -30.49 -34.25
N PRO A 1061 21.33 -31.79 -34.46
CA PRO A 1061 20.07 -32.21 -35.04
C PRO A 1061 18.88 -31.96 -34.12
N ILE A 1062 17.76 -31.56 -34.71
CA ILE A 1062 16.44 -31.62 -34.07
C ILE A 1062 15.88 -33.02 -34.34
N LYS A 1063 15.50 -33.75 -33.28
CA LYS A 1063 15.01 -35.13 -33.40
C LYS A 1063 13.85 -35.43 -32.47
N ASN A 1064 13.01 -36.39 -32.88
CA ASN A 1064 11.89 -36.93 -32.09
C ASN A 1064 10.88 -35.84 -31.68
N VAL A 1065 10.30 -35.16 -32.68
CA VAL A 1065 9.29 -34.11 -32.46
C VAL A 1065 8.01 -34.47 -33.19
N THR A 1066 6.89 -34.42 -32.48
CA THR A 1066 5.55 -34.65 -33.05
C THR A 1066 4.69 -33.41 -32.88
N PHE A 1067 4.06 -32.99 -33.97
CA PHE A 1067 3.00 -31.99 -34.01
C PHE A 1067 1.70 -32.71 -34.35
N THR A 1068 0.61 -32.48 -33.60
CA THR A 1068 -0.69 -33.10 -33.90
C THR A 1068 -1.86 -32.16 -33.67
N SER A 1069 -2.84 -32.13 -34.58
CA SER A 1069 -4.04 -31.30 -34.44
C SER A 1069 -3.70 -29.80 -34.33
N ILE A 1070 -2.94 -29.29 -35.31
CA ILE A 1070 -2.48 -27.90 -35.34
C ILE A 1070 -3.20 -27.16 -36.48
N ASP A 1071 -3.78 -26.00 -36.17
CA ASP A 1071 -4.38 -25.12 -37.16
C ASP A 1071 -3.51 -23.88 -37.33
N LEU A 1072 -2.93 -23.70 -38.52
CA LEU A 1072 -2.12 -22.56 -38.93
C LEU A 1072 -2.96 -21.68 -39.86
N ILE A 1073 -3.27 -20.46 -39.43
CA ILE A 1073 -4.21 -19.57 -40.11
C ILE A 1073 -3.51 -18.25 -40.44
N ASN A 1074 -3.62 -17.79 -41.68
CA ASN A 1074 -3.15 -16.49 -42.14
C ASN A 1074 -1.66 -16.25 -41.85
N THR A 1075 -0.78 -17.20 -42.18
CA THR A 1075 0.65 -17.04 -41.88
C THR A 1075 1.26 -15.91 -42.72
N GLN A 1076 2.15 -15.13 -42.11
CA GLN A 1076 2.75 -13.97 -42.78
C GLN A 1076 3.56 -14.39 -44.01
N ARG A 1077 4.45 -15.36 -43.81
CA ARG A 1077 5.33 -15.93 -44.83
C ARG A 1077 5.02 -17.42 -45.03
N ASP A 1078 5.94 -18.32 -44.71
CA ASP A 1078 5.71 -19.77 -44.76
C ASP A 1078 4.99 -20.27 -43.51
N ALA A 1079 4.20 -21.34 -43.63
CA ALA A 1079 3.53 -21.91 -42.47
C ALA A 1079 4.47 -22.78 -41.62
N ILE A 1080 5.21 -23.70 -42.25
CA ILE A 1080 6.19 -24.57 -41.58
C ILE A 1080 7.54 -24.45 -42.29
N GLN A 1081 8.57 -24.08 -41.53
CA GLN A 1081 9.92 -23.81 -42.04
C GLN A 1081 10.95 -24.75 -41.39
N PHE A 1082 11.84 -25.32 -42.22
CA PHE A 1082 12.99 -26.12 -41.77
C PHE A 1082 14.29 -25.56 -42.35
N GLY A 1083 15.34 -25.53 -41.56
CA GLY A 1083 16.64 -25.18 -42.12
C GLY A 1083 17.86 -25.38 -41.24
N TYR A 1084 18.97 -24.82 -41.71
CA TYR A 1084 20.32 -25.07 -41.22
C TYR A 1084 20.77 -26.54 -41.36
N GLY A 1085 22.03 -26.81 -40.99
CA GLY A 1085 22.76 -28.01 -41.39
C GLY A 1085 22.80 -29.16 -40.39
N GLY A 1086 22.33 -28.98 -39.15
CA GLY A 1086 22.45 -29.96 -38.06
C GLY A 1086 21.67 -31.26 -38.28
N GLY A 1087 20.57 -31.19 -39.05
CA GLY A 1087 19.79 -32.34 -39.48
C GLY A 1087 18.43 -32.49 -38.77
N PHE A 1088 17.49 -33.16 -39.43
CA PHE A 1088 16.16 -33.45 -38.91
C PHE A 1088 15.86 -34.95 -38.97
N SER A 1089 15.49 -35.56 -37.83
CA SER A 1089 15.13 -36.98 -37.79
C SER A 1089 13.91 -37.25 -36.92
N ASN A 1090 13.03 -38.13 -37.40
CA ASN A 1090 11.77 -38.46 -36.73
C ASN A 1090 10.94 -37.21 -36.36
N ILE A 1091 10.71 -36.36 -37.36
CA ILE A 1091 9.82 -35.21 -37.26
C ILE A 1091 8.49 -35.57 -37.90
N VAL A 1092 7.42 -35.53 -37.12
CA VAL A 1092 6.09 -36.01 -37.53
C VAL A 1092 5.05 -34.92 -37.32
N PHE A 1093 4.21 -34.73 -38.33
CA PHE A 1093 3.08 -33.81 -38.34
C PHE A 1093 1.81 -34.60 -38.64
N ASN A 1094 0.82 -34.54 -37.75
CA ASN A 1094 -0.44 -35.28 -37.87
C ASN A 1094 -1.61 -34.30 -37.81
N ASN A 1095 -2.61 -34.43 -38.69
CA ASN A 1095 -3.83 -33.63 -38.64
C ASN A 1095 -3.53 -32.13 -38.60
N ILE A 1096 -2.82 -31.64 -39.62
CA ILE A 1096 -2.44 -30.23 -39.71
C ILE A 1096 -3.35 -29.55 -40.71
N THR A 1097 -3.93 -28.41 -40.32
CA THR A 1097 -4.65 -27.52 -41.22
C THR A 1097 -3.80 -26.28 -41.46
N ILE A 1098 -3.59 -25.91 -42.71
CA ILE A 1098 -2.94 -24.66 -43.11
C ILE A 1098 -3.90 -23.90 -44.00
N ASP A 1099 -4.36 -22.74 -43.55
CA ASP A 1099 -5.27 -21.88 -44.30
C ASP A 1099 -4.70 -20.46 -44.41
N GLY A 1100 -4.17 -20.13 -45.59
CA GLY A 1100 -3.56 -18.82 -45.87
C GLY A 1100 -2.08 -18.76 -45.53
N THR A 1101 -1.23 -18.51 -46.53
CA THR A 1101 0.21 -18.25 -46.37
C THR A 1101 0.65 -17.07 -47.25
N GLY A 1102 1.81 -16.48 -46.95
CA GLY A 1102 2.41 -15.41 -47.75
C GLY A 1102 1.57 -14.13 -47.77
N LEU A 1103 0.83 -13.85 -46.69
CA LEU A 1103 -0.04 -12.68 -46.59
C LEU A 1103 0.72 -11.35 -46.53
N ASP A 1104 2.01 -11.37 -46.15
CA ASP A 1104 2.87 -10.18 -46.21
C ASP A 1104 3.26 -9.78 -47.66
N GLY A 1105 3.01 -10.65 -48.64
CA GLY A 1105 3.34 -10.41 -50.05
C GLY A 1105 4.83 -10.33 -50.37
N VAL A 1106 5.72 -10.60 -49.39
CA VAL A 1106 7.17 -10.49 -49.56
C VAL A 1106 7.69 -11.69 -50.35
N THR A 1107 8.56 -11.42 -51.33
CA THR A 1107 9.19 -12.47 -52.14
C THR A 1107 10.69 -12.60 -51.95
N THR A 1108 11.36 -11.60 -51.38
CA THR A 1108 12.78 -11.69 -51.06
C THR A 1108 13.02 -12.73 -49.98
N SER A 1109 14.15 -13.43 -50.07
CA SER A 1109 14.50 -14.54 -49.18
C SER A 1109 15.93 -14.38 -48.72
N ARG A 1110 16.18 -14.61 -47.43
CA ARG A 1110 17.54 -14.64 -46.86
C ARG A 1110 18.24 -15.95 -47.19
N PHE A 1111 17.52 -17.07 -47.18
CA PHE A 1111 18.14 -18.39 -47.20
C PHE A 1111 18.07 -19.08 -48.57
N SER A 1112 17.19 -18.63 -49.46
CA SER A 1112 16.92 -19.28 -50.75
C SER A 1112 16.73 -18.26 -51.88
N GLY A 1113 16.31 -18.73 -53.06
CA GLY A 1113 15.84 -17.85 -54.13
C GLY A 1113 14.52 -17.15 -53.75
N ALA A 1114 14.15 -16.11 -54.49
CA ALA A 1114 12.90 -15.40 -54.27
C ALA A 1114 11.68 -16.33 -54.44
N HIS A 1115 10.75 -16.30 -53.49
CA HIS A 1115 9.56 -17.14 -53.46
C HIS A 1115 8.44 -16.48 -52.64
N LYS A 1116 7.18 -16.78 -52.97
CA LYS A 1116 6.04 -16.44 -52.12
C LYS A 1116 5.94 -17.44 -50.96
N GLY A 1117 5.29 -17.07 -49.86
CA GLY A 1117 5.08 -17.97 -48.71
C GLY A 1117 4.36 -19.27 -49.08
N ALA A 1118 4.95 -20.41 -48.70
CA ALA A 1118 4.51 -21.76 -48.93
C ALA A 1118 3.88 -22.40 -47.68
N ALA A 1119 3.20 -23.54 -47.86
CA ALA A 1119 2.74 -24.35 -46.74
C ALA A 1119 3.92 -25.00 -46.01
N ILE A 1120 4.90 -25.51 -46.77
CA ILE A 1120 6.11 -26.13 -46.23
C ILE A 1120 7.31 -25.58 -46.99
N TYR A 1121 8.29 -25.04 -46.26
CA TYR A 1121 9.52 -24.49 -46.81
C TYR A 1121 10.74 -25.15 -46.16
N THR A 1122 11.73 -25.53 -46.98
CA THR A 1122 13.05 -25.93 -46.48
C THR A 1122 14.18 -25.19 -47.20
N TYR A 1123 15.16 -24.72 -46.43
CA TYR A 1123 16.45 -24.21 -46.93
C TYR A 1123 17.62 -25.10 -46.50
N THR A 1124 17.36 -26.39 -46.41
CA THR A 1124 18.34 -27.44 -46.16
C THR A 1124 17.91 -28.74 -46.83
N GLY A 1125 18.89 -29.49 -47.31
CA GLY A 1125 18.68 -30.86 -47.80
C GLY A 1125 18.91 -31.93 -46.73
N ASN A 1126 19.34 -31.57 -45.52
CA ASN A 1126 19.72 -32.53 -44.49
C ASN A 1126 18.56 -32.82 -43.53
N GLY A 1127 17.78 -33.86 -43.81
CA GLY A 1127 16.77 -34.36 -42.88
C GLY A 1127 15.50 -34.86 -43.56
N ALA A 1128 14.52 -35.22 -42.75
CA ALA A 1128 13.23 -35.69 -43.21
C ALA A 1128 12.09 -35.30 -42.25
N ALA A 1129 10.89 -35.15 -42.81
CA ALA A 1129 9.66 -34.94 -42.08
C ALA A 1129 8.50 -35.71 -42.72
N THR A 1130 7.59 -36.24 -41.90
CA THR A 1130 6.41 -36.99 -42.32
C THR A 1130 5.14 -36.23 -41.92
N PHE A 1131 4.26 -36.01 -42.89
CA PHE A 1131 2.96 -35.38 -42.71
C PHE A 1131 1.86 -36.42 -42.96
N ASN A 1132 0.97 -36.59 -42.00
CA ASN A 1132 -0.22 -37.44 -42.10
C ASN A 1132 -1.46 -36.57 -42.00
N ASN A 1133 -2.39 -36.69 -42.96
CA ASN A 1133 -3.64 -35.91 -42.97
C ASN A 1133 -3.38 -34.38 -42.92
N LEU A 1134 -2.56 -33.89 -43.85
CA LEU A 1134 -2.33 -32.46 -44.07
C LEU A 1134 -3.43 -31.87 -44.95
N THR A 1135 -4.09 -30.83 -44.49
CA THR A 1135 -5.05 -30.03 -45.26
C THR A 1135 -4.46 -28.65 -45.53
N THR A 1136 -4.49 -28.21 -46.78
CA THR A 1136 -4.00 -26.87 -47.18
C THR A 1136 -5.06 -26.11 -47.97
N SER A 1137 -5.16 -24.81 -47.75
CA SER A 1137 -5.98 -23.87 -48.52
C SER A 1137 -5.30 -22.49 -48.58
N ASN A 1138 -5.60 -21.74 -49.64
CA ASN A 1138 -5.15 -20.35 -49.81
C ASN A 1138 -3.62 -20.13 -49.70
N ILE A 1139 -2.84 -21.06 -50.25
CA ILE A 1139 -1.36 -21.01 -50.22
C ILE A 1139 -0.83 -20.07 -51.32
N ALA A 1140 0.01 -19.11 -50.96
CA ALA A 1140 0.54 -18.13 -51.93
C ALA A 1140 1.57 -18.73 -52.90
N TYR A 1141 2.38 -19.70 -52.46
CA TYR A 1141 3.29 -20.44 -53.33
C TYR A 1141 2.52 -21.45 -54.20
N PRO A 1142 2.61 -21.38 -55.55
CA PRO A 1142 1.75 -22.18 -56.44
C PRO A 1142 1.89 -23.70 -56.28
N ASP A 1143 3.08 -24.20 -55.99
CA ASP A 1143 3.34 -25.64 -55.87
C ASP A 1143 3.11 -26.17 -54.44
N LEU A 1144 2.51 -25.35 -53.57
CA LEU A 1144 2.25 -25.58 -52.15
C LEU A 1144 3.51 -25.68 -51.27
N TYR A 1145 4.57 -26.31 -51.77
CA TYR A 1145 5.78 -26.63 -51.00
C TYR A 1145 7.02 -26.13 -51.74
N PHE A 1146 7.95 -25.51 -51.00
CA PHE A 1146 9.23 -25.07 -51.54
C PHE A 1146 10.37 -25.80 -50.83
N ILE A 1147 10.83 -26.91 -51.40
CA ILE A 1147 11.70 -27.87 -50.73
C ILE A 1147 13.08 -27.89 -51.38
N GLN A 1148 14.12 -27.65 -50.57
CA GLN A 1148 15.50 -27.79 -51.02
C GLN A 1148 15.84 -29.25 -51.31
N ASN A 1149 16.53 -29.47 -52.44
CA ASN A 1149 16.93 -30.81 -52.89
C ASN A 1149 17.70 -31.58 -51.80
N GLY A 1150 17.34 -32.85 -51.61
CA GLY A 1150 17.90 -33.74 -50.59
C GLY A 1150 16.99 -33.95 -49.38
N PHE A 1151 16.11 -33.00 -49.06
CA PHE A 1151 15.21 -33.14 -47.90
C PHE A 1151 14.12 -34.19 -48.15
N GLY A 1152 14.00 -35.16 -47.25
CA GLY A 1152 13.01 -36.22 -47.32
C GLY A 1152 11.64 -35.78 -46.82
N LEU A 1153 10.81 -35.19 -47.69
CA LEU A 1153 9.42 -34.85 -47.37
C LEU A 1153 8.48 -36.01 -47.74
N THR A 1154 7.75 -36.54 -46.76
CA THR A 1154 6.69 -37.53 -46.96
C THR A 1154 5.34 -36.93 -46.58
N ILE A 1155 4.34 -37.01 -47.46
CA ILE A 1155 2.95 -36.57 -47.20
C ILE A 1155 2.03 -37.73 -47.56
N GLN A 1156 1.19 -38.19 -46.61
CA GLN A 1156 0.33 -39.37 -46.79
C GLN A 1156 -1.03 -39.29 -46.09
#